data_AF-A0AAV2TM28-F1
#
_entry.id   AF-A0AAV2TM28-F1
#
_cell.length_a   1.000
_cell.length_b   1.000
_cell.length_c   1.000
_cell.angle_alpha   90.00
_cell.angle_beta   90.00
_cell.angle_gamma   90.00
#
_symmetry.space_group_name_H-M   'P 1'
#
loop_
_entity.id
_entity.type
_entity.pdbx_description
1 polymer ?
#
loop_
_entity_poly.entity_id
_entity_poly.type
_entity_poly.pdbx_seq_one_letter_code
_entity_poly.pdbx_strand_id
1 'polypeptide(L)'
;MERRLKLFRGTYKQRAWNQITPDLMQSILTYNPGFPRLLPPTASSLRLIRAIDMLRALLCGLNDKLPLNVTGVSPLSSAFRDTAVFPPVVSIPSAVQINRKRKFGSEIDKEVALSCYAPVLPLYVIVTLEQSGRWPDDLLAFRHMKRLLVIRIHELLSPLGVPSHVTRSSMLDIFLNGLVFRISIALPRELHLLETACQPDLPSNTGDEVEMNDEHDEVDKHLVPTISRTPASASWYRLNQSMPMVSGMLTSVSRGEAHVFPQACRLAKRWLSAHGYPVVLCPFEAETDGLHHLNEDPSFGSAESEQILSGASLWEDTVDCAESGGRFSEIAVELLVLYSSGFSGSGVTQSVSSSEREQESYLIGATGSPVAAFLRFLRLLATHDWEKKPLLIDLNEGFADIQKRREALETFEHERAHLPAVVLCTPVDVRGSEWTSVGPSRAGLKEIQALASQSRLLLRAMLIAGAKFKDIKTIFRPSPKRMDVLIKLKRKVLQVRAAEAVDLAPLKGYHKCISVAADKTDDFEKDLPHPGARFWPDGYCYDPLACLIRLFKIHLGRYCDILWDRHGGSWIGLKWHASMKSSKNQTTTLFSSDRLDGLVQHKQDTSQTQMCLKHRLKGAVELMPNWAVGFIHSAQLVKSGEQFVFIRTEKSKLELGKRTRVEEDIPAPAP
;
A
#
# COMPACT_ATOMS: atom_id res chain seq x y z
N MET A 1 6.95 -32.19 40.90
CA MET A 1 7.33 -31.64 39.58
C MET A 1 6.23 -31.97 38.58
N GLU A 2 5.98 -31.05 37.66
CA GLU A 2 5.01 -31.11 36.54
C GLU A 2 3.51 -30.99 36.86
N ARG A 3 3.03 -29.75 36.99
CA ARG A 3 1.64 -29.40 36.62
C ARG A 3 1.66 -28.65 35.29
N ARG A 4 1.33 -29.35 34.20
CA ARG A 4 1.00 -28.76 32.89
C ARG A 4 -0.27 -27.93 33.03
N LEU A 5 -0.13 -26.60 32.97
CA LEU A 5 -1.25 -25.67 32.80
C LEU A 5 -1.87 -25.87 31.42
N LYS A 6 -2.99 -26.60 31.36
CA LYS A 6 -3.89 -26.59 30.19
C LYS A 6 -4.61 -25.24 30.17
N LEU A 7 -4.18 -24.33 29.29
CA LEU A 7 -4.94 -23.12 28.95
C LEU A 7 -6.22 -23.54 28.22
N PHE A 8 -7.35 -23.50 28.93
CA PHE A 8 -8.67 -23.66 28.33
C PHE A 8 -8.96 -22.50 27.36
N ARG A 9 -9.20 -22.81 26.08
CA ARG A 9 -9.86 -21.89 25.13
C ARG A 9 -11.31 -21.70 25.57
N GLY A 10 -11.58 -20.64 26.33
CA GLY A 10 -12.92 -20.31 26.82
C GLY A 10 -13.86 -19.81 25.72
N THR A 11 -15.10 -20.27 25.77
CA THR A 11 -16.23 -19.83 24.94
C THR A 11 -16.61 -18.36 25.20
N TYR A 12 -16.80 -17.60 24.12
CA TYR A 12 -17.01 -16.13 24.04
C TYR A 12 -18.20 -15.50 24.81
N LYS A 13 -18.91 -16.21 25.71
CA LYS A 13 -20.21 -15.73 26.24
C LYS A 13 -20.20 -15.09 27.63
N GLN A 14 -19.11 -15.10 28.39
CA GLN A 14 -19.09 -14.49 29.72
C GLN A 14 -17.71 -13.87 30.04
N ARG A 15 -17.57 -12.55 29.87
CA ARG A 15 -16.48 -11.77 30.49
C ARG A 15 -16.99 -10.44 31.02
N ALA A 16 -16.52 -10.07 32.21
CA ALA A 16 -16.84 -8.85 32.93
C ALA A 16 -16.18 -7.61 32.27
N TRP A 17 -16.82 -6.46 32.45
CA TRP A 17 -16.62 -5.17 31.78
C TRP A 17 -15.25 -4.49 32.00
N ASN A 18 -14.41 -5.01 32.90
CA ASN A 18 -13.10 -4.42 33.22
C ASN A 18 -11.94 -5.06 32.43
N GLN A 19 -12.25 -6.01 31.54
CA GLN A 19 -11.28 -6.70 30.69
C GLN A 19 -11.55 -6.33 29.23
N ILE A 20 -11.26 -5.07 28.84
CA ILE A 20 -11.03 -4.76 27.42
C ILE A 20 -9.71 -5.44 27.08
N THR A 21 -9.76 -6.69 26.64
CA THR A 21 -8.56 -7.38 26.18
C THR A 21 -7.98 -6.59 25.00
N PRO A 22 -6.65 -6.42 24.91
CA PRO A 22 -5.98 -5.80 23.74
C PRO A 22 -6.41 -6.41 22.38
N ASP A 23 -7.05 -7.58 22.41
CA ASP A 23 -7.50 -8.39 21.27
C ASP A 23 -8.75 -7.88 20.52
N LEU A 24 -9.53 -6.92 21.04
CA LEU A 24 -10.83 -6.60 20.42
C LEU A 24 -10.69 -6.01 19.01
N MET A 25 -9.71 -5.12 18.82
CA MET A 25 -9.36 -4.54 17.52
C MET A 25 -8.50 -5.48 16.66
N GLN A 26 -7.85 -6.49 17.26
CA GLN A 26 -7.05 -7.48 16.54
C GLN A 26 -7.90 -8.24 15.51
N SER A 27 -9.19 -8.45 15.79
CA SER A 27 -10.11 -9.12 14.86
C SER A 27 -10.39 -8.35 13.56
N ILE A 28 -10.07 -7.04 13.50
CA ILE A 28 -10.08 -6.24 12.25
C ILE A 28 -8.85 -6.53 11.39
N LEU A 29 -7.78 -7.03 12.03
CA LEU A 29 -6.50 -7.37 11.41
C LEU A 29 -6.34 -8.87 11.17
N THR A 30 -7.29 -9.69 11.60
CA THR A 30 -7.34 -11.12 11.29
C THR A 30 -8.34 -11.38 10.19
N TYR A 31 -8.04 -12.36 9.35
CA TYR A 31 -9.00 -12.83 8.37
C TYR A 31 -10.28 -13.35 9.06
N ASN A 32 -11.43 -13.03 8.48
CA ASN A 32 -12.71 -13.21 9.16
C ASN A 32 -13.09 -14.70 9.29
N PRO A 33 -13.37 -15.21 10.51
CA PRO A 33 -13.61 -16.64 10.77
C PRO A 33 -14.92 -17.18 10.17
N GLY A 34 -15.79 -16.32 9.64
CA GLY A 34 -17.02 -16.72 8.95
C GLY A 34 -16.81 -17.58 7.69
N PHE A 35 -15.56 -17.75 7.23
CA PHE A 35 -15.18 -18.59 6.09
C PHE A 35 -14.07 -19.61 6.40
N PRO A 36 -14.29 -20.62 7.26
CA PRO A 36 -13.24 -21.55 7.69
C PRO A 36 -12.58 -22.36 6.57
N ARG A 37 -13.27 -22.55 5.43
CA ARG A 37 -12.76 -23.31 4.28
C ARG A 37 -12.07 -22.45 3.21
N LEU A 38 -12.14 -21.11 3.32
CA LEU A 38 -11.57 -20.19 2.33
C LEU A 38 -10.37 -19.41 2.88
N LEU A 39 -9.97 -19.65 4.12
CA LEU A 39 -8.83 -18.96 4.71
C LEU A 39 -7.54 -19.52 4.11
N PRO A 40 -6.81 -18.73 3.30
CA PRO A 40 -5.50 -19.15 2.83
C PRO A 40 -4.57 -19.34 4.05
N PRO A 41 -3.66 -20.32 4.03
CA PRO A 41 -2.62 -20.37 5.04
C PRO A 41 -1.75 -19.11 4.90
N THR A 42 -1.34 -18.54 6.02
CA THR A 42 -0.60 -17.26 6.06
C THR A 42 0.74 -17.45 6.75
N ALA A 43 1.75 -16.68 6.35
CA ALA A 43 3.06 -16.79 6.93
C ALA A 43 3.10 -16.18 8.34
N SER A 44 3.68 -16.91 9.29
CA SER A 44 4.11 -16.35 10.57
C SER A 44 5.46 -15.63 10.42
N SER A 45 5.78 -14.74 11.36
CA SER A 45 7.07 -14.03 11.40
C SER A 45 8.26 -15.00 11.41
N LEU A 46 8.14 -16.13 12.13
CA LEU A 46 9.16 -17.19 12.14
C LEU A 46 9.33 -17.87 10.77
N ARG A 47 8.23 -18.08 10.02
CA ARG A 47 8.31 -18.63 8.66
C ARG A 47 9.02 -17.65 7.73
N LEU A 48 8.74 -16.35 7.85
CA LEU A 48 9.40 -15.31 7.06
C LEU A 48 10.91 -15.24 7.33
N ILE A 49 11.32 -15.30 8.60
CA ILE A 49 12.75 -15.33 8.99
C ILE A 49 13.43 -16.55 8.36
N ARG A 50 12.89 -17.76 8.57
CA ARG A 50 13.45 -18.98 8.00
C ARG A 50 13.51 -18.94 6.48
N ALA A 51 12.47 -18.44 5.81
CA ALA A 51 12.44 -18.37 4.37
C ALA A 51 13.49 -17.40 3.80
N ILE A 52 13.81 -16.30 4.51
CA ILE A 52 14.93 -15.42 4.16
C ILE A 52 16.29 -16.11 4.37
N ASP A 53 16.46 -16.87 5.45
CA ASP A 53 17.69 -17.63 5.68
C ASP A 53 17.89 -18.69 4.59
N MET A 54 16.82 -19.39 4.20
CA MET A 54 16.82 -20.32 3.07
C MET A 54 17.16 -19.62 1.75
N LEU A 55 16.58 -18.45 1.49
CA LEU A 55 16.86 -17.67 0.28
C LEU A 55 18.33 -17.25 0.24
N ARG A 56 18.89 -16.78 1.37
CA ARG A 56 20.30 -16.44 1.49
C ARG A 56 21.19 -17.65 1.22
N ALA A 57 20.94 -18.77 1.89
CA ALA A 57 21.71 -19.99 1.71
C ALA A 57 21.67 -20.48 0.24
N LEU A 58 20.49 -20.42 -0.38
CA LEU A 58 20.30 -20.78 -1.78
C LEU A 58 21.09 -19.86 -2.72
N LEU A 59 21.02 -18.53 -2.55
CA LEU A 59 21.75 -17.58 -3.40
C LEU A 59 23.28 -17.67 -3.20
N CYS A 60 23.75 -17.74 -1.95
CA CYS A 60 25.17 -17.91 -1.66
C CYS A 60 25.70 -19.27 -2.14
N GLY A 61 24.87 -20.32 -2.16
CA GLY A 61 25.22 -21.62 -2.74
C GLY A 61 25.43 -21.60 -4.26
N LEU A 62 25.07 -20.50 -4.94
CA LEU A 62 25.36 -20.30 -6.36
C LEU A 62 26.68 -19.57 -6.62
N ASN A 63 27.37 -19.08 -5.58
CA ASN A 63 28.56 -18.24 -5.71
C ASN A 63 29.65 -18.89 -6.59
N ASP A 64 29.90 -20.20 -6.45
CA ASP A 64 30.90 -20.93 -7.23
C ASP A 64 30.63 -20.93 -8.75
N LYS A 65 29.39 -20.64 -9.17
CA LYS A 65 28.93 -20.67 -10.56
C LYS A 65 28.56 -19.29 -11.10
N LEU A 66 28.56 -18.26 -10.25
CA LEU A 66 28.24 -16.89 -10.60
C LEU A 66 29.53 -16.10 -10.87
N PRO A 67 29.49 -15.11 -11.78
CA PRO A 67 30.65 -14.27 -12.05
C PRO A 67 30.97 -13.30 -10.90
N LEU A 68 30.00 -13.05 -10.01
CA LEU A 68 30.13 -12.20 -8.83
C LEU A 68 29.44 -12.86 -7.64
N ASN A 69 30.13 -12.89 -6.51
CA ASN A 69 29.60 -13.46 -5.28
C ASN A 69 28.47 -12.60 -4.68
N VAL A 70 27.45 -13.28 -4.15
CA VAL A 70 26.40 -12.64 -3.34
C VAL A 70 26.94 -12.37 -1.94
N THR A 71 26.95 -11.11 -1.53
CA THR A 71 27.48 -10.64 -0.23
C THR A 71 26.37 -10.37 0.78
N GLY A 72 25.20 -9.93 0.32
CA GLY A 72 24.12 -9.47 1.20
C GLY A 72 22.74 -9.70 0.63
N VAL A 73 21.80 -9.93 1.54
CA VAL A 73 20.38 -10.17 1.25
C VAL A 73 19.58 -9.38 2.28
N SER A 74 18.82 -8.38 1.84
CA SER A 74 18.15 -7.41 2.69
C SER A 74 16.64 -7.39 2.39
N PRO A 75 15.78 -7.90 3.30
CA PRO A 75 14.33 -7.90 3.10
C PRO A 75 13.72 -6.50 3.20
N LEU A 76 12.80 -6.16 2.30
CA LEU A 76 12.21 -4.81 2.21
C LEU A 76 10.71 -4.73 2.52
N SER A 77 9.91 -5.74 2.18
CA SER A 77 8.45 -5.66 2.33
C SER A 77 8.00 -5.52 3.79
N SER A 78 6.85 -4.85 4.00
CA SER A 78 6.26 -4.62 5.34
C SER A 78 5.96 -5.88 6.14
N ALA A 79 5.84 -7.03 5.48
CA ALA A 79 5.71 -8.33 6.14
C ALA A 79 6.92 -8.67 7.04
N PHE A 80 8.15 -8.30 6.66
CA PHE A 80 9.35 -8.67 7.43
C PHE A 80 9.56 -7.87 8.72
N ARG A 81 8.85 -6.74 8.84
CA ARG A 81 8.77 -5.90 10.04
C ARG A 81 7.39 -6.01 10.71
N ASP A 82 6.64 -7.07 10.42
CA ASP A 82 5.32 -7.39 10.99
C ASP A 82 4.24 -6.29 10.83
N THR A 83 4.47 -5.28 9.98
CA THR A 83 3.56 -4.13 9.81
C THR A 83 2.63 -4.27 8.59
N ALA A 84 2.71 -5.37 7.84
CA ALA A 84 1.75 -5.68 6.78
C ALA A 84 0.34 -5.87 7.37
N VAL A 85 -0.68 -5.22 6.81
CA VAL A 85 -2.05 -5.22 7.36
C VAL A 85 -2.55 -6.64 7.59
N PHE A 86 -2.39 -7.48 6.57
CA PHE A 86 -2.60 -8.93 6.65
C PHE A 86 -1.29 -9.65 6.35
N PRO A 87 -0.99 -10.75 7.06
CA PRO A 87 0.19 -11.55 6.77
C PRO A 87 0.10 -12.16 5.36
N PRO A 88 1.26 -12.34 4.68
CA PRO A 88 1.27 -12.83 3.31
C PRO A 88 0.76 -14.25 3.23
N VAL A 89 0.08 -14.55 2.12
CA VAL A 89 -0.46 -15.88 1.83
C VAL A 89 0.67 -16.84 1.52
N VAL A 90 0.60 -18.04 2.11
CA VAL A 90 1.47 -19.18 1.81
C VAL A 90 0.78 -20.01 0.73
N SER A 91 1.38 -20.10 -0.44
CA SER A 91 0.90 -21.00 -1.49
C SER A 91 1.45 -22.42 -1.26
N ILE A 92 0.56 -23.41 -1.32
CA ILE A 92 0.90 -24.82 -1.14
C ILE A 92 0.76 -25.52 -2.50
N PRO A 93 1.84 -26.08 -3.06
CA PRO A 93 1.78 -26.77 -4.35
C PRO A 93 0.76 -27.92 -4.38
N SER A 94 0.04 -28.05 -5.49
CA SER A 94 -1.02 -29.05 -5.66
C SER A 94 -0.57 -30.50 -5.39
N ALA A 95 0.70 -30.85 -5.65
CA ALA A 95 1.25 -32.18 -5.35
C ALA A 95 1.13 -32.56 -3.86
N VAL A 96 1.27 -31.60 -2.96
CA VAL A 96 1.08 -31.78 -1.50
C VAL A 96 -0.42 -31.85 -1.15
N GLN A 97 -1.28 -31.19 -1.92
CA GLN A 97 -2.74 -31.24 -1.76
C GLN A 97 -3.38 -32.54 -2.27
N ILE A 98 -2.77 -33.25 -3.23
CA ILE A 98 -3.32 -34.49 -3.80
C ILE A 98 -3.52 -35.59 -2.73
N ASN A 99 -2.66 -35.65 -1.70
CA ASN A 99 -2.86 -36.55 -0.56
C ASN A 99 -4.10 -36.23 0.29
N ARG A 100 -4.69 -35.03 0.16
CA ARG A 100 -5.97 -34.66 0.80
C ARG A 100 -7.18 -34.74 -0.15
N LYS A 101 -6.97 -34.72 -1.47
CA LYS A 101 -8.04 -34.70 -2.50
C LYS A 101 -8.72 -36.05 -2.76
N ARG A 102 -8.35 -37.14 -2.07
CA ARG A 102 -8.98 -38.47 -2.23
C ARG A 102 -10.45 -38.59 -1.76
N LYS A 103 -11.17 -37.50 -1.44
CA LYS A 103 -12.54 -37.56 -0.91
C LYS A 103 -13.61 -36.59 -1.46
N PHE A 104 -13.36 -35.81 -2.51
CA PHE A 104 -14.36 -34.82 -2.98
C PHE A 104 -14.44 -34.75 -4.50
N GLY A 105 -15.63 -34.97 -5.06
CA GLY A 105 -15.86 -35.13 -6.50
C GLY A 105 -17.19 -34.54 -6.98
N SER A 106 -17.47 -33.26 -6.71
CA SER A 106 -18.62 -32.57 -7.28
C SER A 106 -18.25 -31.33 -8.11
N GLU A 107 -19.06 -30.98 -9.10
CA GLU A 107 -18.88 -29.82 -10.00
C GLU A 107 -18.90 -28.46 -9.27
N ILE A 108 -19.63 -28.38 -8.15
CA ILE A 108 -19.64 -27.22 -7.25
C ILE A 108 -18.23 -26.95 -6.69
N ASP A 109 -17.40 -27.98 -6.55
CA ASP A 109 -16.05 -27.87 -6.01
C ASP A 109 -15.09 -27.15 -6.98
N LYS A 110 -15.37 -27.14 -8.29
CA LYS A 110 -14.57 -26.39 -9.28
C LYS A 110 -14.83 -24.89 -9.21
N GLU A 111 -16.09 -24.46 -9.08
CA GLU A 111 -16.43 -23.06 -8.85
C GLU A 111 -15.95 -22.56 -7.49
N VAL A 112 -16.02 -23.39 -6.45
CA VAL A 112 -15.45 -23.09 -5.13
C VAL A 112 -13.93 -22.94 -5.26
N ALA A 113 -13.23 -23.88 -5.92
CA ALA A 113 -11.78 -23.83 -6.11
C ALA A 113 -11.31 -22.60 -6.89
N LEU A 114 -12.02 -22.19 -7.96
CA LEU A 114 -11.76 -20.94 -8.69
C LEU A 114 -12.03 -19.68 -7.86
N SER A 115 -12.91 -19.76 -6.86
CA SER A 115 -13.23 -18.65 -5.94
C SER A 115 -12.30 -18.53 -4.72
N CYS A 116 -11.31 -19.43 -4.58
CA CYS A 116 -10.41 -19.55 -3.43
C CYS A 116 -9.00 -18.96 -3.64
N TYR A 117 -8.70 -18.38 -4.81
CA TYR A 117 -7.36 -17.84 -5.07
C TYR A 117 -7.18 -16.50 -4.34
N ALA A 118 -6.66 -16.57 -3.12
CA ALA A 118 -6.14 -15.39 -2.46
C ALA A 118 -4.90 -14.88 -3.23
N PRO A 119 -4.70 -13.56 -3.32
CA PRO A 119 -3.62 -12.98 -4.10
C PRO A 119 -2.27 -13.32 -3.47
N VAL A 120 -1.36 -13.88 -4.26
CA VAL A 120 0.02 -14.16 -3.89
C VAL A 120 0.88 -13.03 -4.47
N LEU A 121 1.29 -12.11 -3.61
CA LEU A 121 2.13 -10.97 -3.98
C LEU A 121 3.60 -11.25 -3.64
N PRO A 122 4.55 -10.78 -4.47
CA PRO A 122 5.96 -10.96 -4.20
C PRO A 122 6.45 -10.17 -2.99
N LEU A 123 7.37 -10.74 -2.23
CA LEU A 123 8.08 -10.11 -1.14
C LEU A 123 9.43 -9.59 -1.64
N TYR A 124 9.64 -8.28 -1.56
CA TYR A 124 10.81 -7.61 -2.10
C TYR A 124 12.04 -7.81 -1.24
N VAL A 125 13.17 -8.10 -1.89
CA VAL A 125 14.47 -8.32 -1.28
C VAL A 125 15.55 -7.68 -2.15
N ILE A 126 16.47 -6.95 -1.53
CA ILE A 126 17.66 -6.42 -2.20
C ILE A 126 18.81 -7.40 -2.01
N VAL A 127 19.51 -7.69 -3.11
CA VAL A 127 20.71 -8.51 -3.14
C VAL A 127 21.90 -7.60 -3.46
N THR A 128 22.93 -7.64 -2.63
CA THR A 128 24.20 -6.99 -2.89
C THR A 128 25.22 -8.02 -3.35
N LEU A 129 26.08 -7.61 -4.27
CA LEU A 129 27.15 -8.44 -4.80
C LEU A 129 28.51 -7.90 -4.32
N GLU A 130 29.57 -8.66 -4.58
CA GLU A 130 30.93 -8.15 -4.45
C GLU A 130 31.20 -7.03 -5.46
N GLN A 131 32.13 -6.14 -5.12
CA GLN A 131 32.49 -5.03 -6.00
C GLN A 131 33.26 -5.54 -7.21
N SER A 132 32.99 -4.96 -8.38
CA SER A 132 33.70 -5.27 -9.61
C SER A 132 33.89 -4.02 -10.45
N GLY A 133 35.08 -3.87 -11.04
CA GLY A 133 35.38 -2.81 -12.00
C GLY A 133 34.95 -3.13 -13.44
N ARG A 134 34.52 -4.36 -13.72
CA ARG A 134 34.23 -4.85 -15.08
C ARG A 134 32.85 -4.47 -15.64
N TRP A 135 32.12 -3.62 -14.93
CA TRP A 135 30.82 -3.13 -15.38
C TRP A 135 30.99 -2.05 -16.47
N PRO A 136 30.16 -2.06 -17.53
CA PRO A 136 30.22 -1.05 -18.60
C PRO A 136 30.00 0.38 -18.10
N ASP A 137 30.52 1.34 -18.86
CA ASP A 137 30.31 2.79 -18.68
C ASP A 137 29.06 3.33 -19.38
N ASP A 138 28.47 2.57 -20.30
CA ASP A 138 27.19 2.92 -20.92
C ASP A 138 26.02 2.37 -20.10
N LEU A 139 25.00 3.20 -19.86
CA LEU A 139 23.82 2.85 -19.06
C LEU A 139 23.01 1.71 -19.68
N LEU A 140 22.87 1.66 -21.00
CA LEU A 140 22.13 0.59 -21.68
C LEU A 140 22.90 -0.73 -21.60
N ALA A 141 24.19 -0.73 -21.94
CA ALA A 141 25.07 -1.88 -21.79
C ALA A 141 25.10 -2.40 -20.35
N PHE A 142 25.16 -1.50 -19.37
CA PHE A 142 25.09 -1.84 -17.94
C PHE A 142 23.78 -2.55 -17.60
N ARG A 143 22.63 -2.01 -18.02
CA ARG A 143 21.30 -2.63 -17.80
C ARG A 143 21.19 -4.01 -18.45
N HIS A 144 21.74 -4.19 -19.65
CA HIS A 144 21.78 -5.49 -20.32
C HIS A 144 22.65 -6.50 -19.57
N MET A 145 23.83 -6.10 -19.10
CA MET A 145 24.71 -6.97 -18.32
C MET A 145 24.09 -7.34 -16.96
N LYS A 146 23.44 -6.39 -16.28
CA LYS A 146 22.66 -6.66 -15.06
C LYS A 146 21.55 -7.67 -15.32
N ARG A 147 20.79 -7.51 -16.42
CA ARG A 147 19.74 -8.46 -16.81
C ARG A 147 20.32 -9.85 -17.12
N LEU A 148 21.45 -9.93 -17.81
CA LEU A 148 22.12 -11.20 -18.11
C LEU A 148 22.51 -11.94 -16.83
N LEU A 149 23.02 -11.22 -15.81
CA LEU A 149 23.32 -11.81 -14.51
C LEU A 149 22.07 -12.37 -13.83
N VAL A 150 20.94 -11.65 -13.89
CA VAL A 150 19.66 -12.10 -13.35
C VAL A 150 19.15 -13.36 -14.07
N ILE A 151 19.26 -13.40 -15.40
CA ILE A 151 18.94 -14.59 -16.22
C ILE A 151 19.86 -15.75 -15.83
N ARG A 152 21.15 -15.50 -15.60
CA ARG A 152 22.10 -16.54 -15.19
C ARG A 152 21.72 -17.16 -13.83
N ILE A 153 21.27 -16.36 -12.88
CA ILE A 153 20.75 -16.87 -11.59
C ILE A 153 19.54 -17.77 -11.86
N HIS A 154 18.58 -17.33 -12.66
CA HIS A 154 17.41 -18.15 -13.05
C HIS A 154 17.80 -19.50 -13.67
N GLU A 155 18.75 -19.51 -14.61
CA GLU A 155 19.26 -20.75 -15.22
C GLU A 155 19.87 -21.72 -14.21
N LEU A 156 20.58 -21.20 -13.21
CA LEU A 156 21.20 -22.00 -12.16
C LEU A 156 20.19 -22.55 -11.15
N LEU A 157 19.03 -21.90 -10.98
CA LEU A 157 17.94 -22.36 -10.12
C LEU A 157 17.12 -23.49 -10.75
N SER A 158 16.97 -23.49 -12.07
CA SER A 158 16.23 -24.53 -12.81
C SER A 158 16.67 -25.97 -12.50
N PRO A 159 17.97 -26.35 -12.58
CA PRO A 159 18.41 -27.71 -12.26
C PRO A 159 18.25 -28.08 -10.78
N LEU A 160 18.16 -27.09 -9.88
CA LEU A 160 17.85 -27.30 -8.46
C LEU A 160 16.35 -27.53 -8.22
N GLY A 161 15.52 -27.45 -9.27
CA GLY A 161 14.06 -27.60 -9.16
C GLY A 161 13.37 -26.41 -8.49
N VAL A 162 14.06 -25.27 -8.35
CA VAL A 162 13.53 -24.06 -7.72
C VAL A 162 12.79 -23.24 -8.77
N PRO A 163 11.46 -23.04 -8.65
CA PRO A 163 10.73 -22.24 -9.61
C PRO A 163 11.10 -20.78 -9.50
N SER A 164 11.39 -20.17 -10.65
CA SER A 164 11.72 -18.75 -10.73
C SER A 164 11.32 -18.15 -12.07
N HIS A 165 11.14 -16.83 -12.11
CA HIS A 165 10.68 -16.09 -13.29
C HIS A 165 11.35 -14.70 -13.34
N VAL A 166 11.96 -14.36 -14.49
CA VAL A 166 12.61 -13.04 -14.70
C VAL A 166 11.55 -12.00 -15.08
N THR A 167 11.54 -10.87 -14.38
CA THR A 167 10.59 -9.77 -14.65
C THR A 167 11.13 -8.81 -15.72
N ARG A 168 10.25 -8.00 -16.32
CA ARG A 168 10.64 -6.96 -17.29
C ARG A 168 11.55 -5.87 -16.69
N SER A 169 11.41 -5.59 -15.40
CA SER A 169 12.25 -4.63 -14.67
C SER A 169 13.64 -5.17 -14.31
N SER A 170 14.08 -6.27 -14.93
CA SER A 170 15.36 -6.94 -14.62
C SER A 170 15.47 -7.36 -13.15
N MET A 171 14.35 -7.78 -12.56
CA MET A 171 14.29 -8.44 -11.25
C MET A 171 14.02 -9.94 -11.45
N LEU A 172 14.19 -10.74 -10.39
CA LEU A 172 13.92 -12.18 -10.42
C LEU A 172 12.95 -12.57 -9.31
N ASP A 173 11.88 -13.25 -9.69
CA ASP A 173 10.94 -13.82 -8.74
C ASP A 173 11.30 -15.28 -8.47
N ILE A 174 11.40 -15.65 -7.21
CA ILE A 174 11.79 -16.99 -6.75
C ILE A 174 10.70 -17.52 -5.83
N PHE A 175 10.15 -18.69 -6.14
CA PHE A 175 9.21 -19.38 -5.27
C PHE A 175 9.97 -20.25 -4.26
N LEU A 176 9.87 -19.92 -2.97
CA LEU A 176 10.57 -20.62 -1.90
C LEU A 176 9.70 -20.71 -0.65
N ASN A 177 9.60 -21.91 -0.09
CA ASN A 177 8.83 -22.22 1.11
C ASN A 177 7.38 -21.66 1.11
N GLY A 178 6.72 -21.72 -0.05
CA GLY A 178 5.34 -21.25 -0.21
C GLY A 178 5.17 -19.75 -0.37
N LEU A 179 6.28 -19.01 -0.49
CA LEU A 179 6.30 -17.56 -0.69
C LEU A 179 6.98 -17.24 -2.03
N VAL A 180 6.65 -16.09 -2.59
CA VAL A 180 7.34 -15.56 -3.77
C VAL A 180 8.23 -14.41 -3.31
N PHE A 181 9.53 -14.49 -3.58
CA PHE A 181 10.49 -13.43 -3.31
C PHE A 181 10.87 -12.75 -4.61
N ARG A 182 10.73 -11.42 -4.68
CA ARG A 182 11.27 -10.62 -5.78
C ARG A 182 12.62 -10.06 -5.38
N ILE A 183 13.67 -10.55 -6.02
CA ILE A 183 15.02 -10.07 -5.78
C ILE A 183 15.40 -8.99 -6.80
N SER A 184 15.97 -7.90 -6.31
CA SER A 184 16.60 -6.86 -7.12
C SER A 184 18.07 -6.73 -6.72
N ILE A 185 18.96 -6.65 -7.72
CA ILE A 185 20.40 -6.52 -7.49
C ILE A 185 20.75 -5.03 -7.39
N ALA A 186 21.33 -4.62 -6.25
CA ALA A 186 21.80 -3.27 -6.02
C ALA A 186 23.28 -3.15 -6.41
N LEU A 187 23.58 -2.29 -7.39
CA LEU A 187 24.94 -2.02 -7.88
C LEU A 187 25.21 -0.51 -7.85
N PRO A 188 26.11 -0.02 -6.97
CA PRO A 188 26.36 1.43 -6.82
C PRO A 188 26.73 2.16 -8.11
N ARG A 189 27.39 1.50 -9.07
CA ARG A 189 27.74 2.09 -10.38
C ARG A 189 26.51 2.54 -11.16
N GLU A 190 25.36 1.88 -10.99
CA GLU A 190 24.11 2.26 -11.65
C GLU A 190 23.66 3.67 -11.25
N LEU A 191 23.86 4.06 -9.98
CA LEU A 191 23.54 5.41 -9.52
C LEU A 191 24.39 6.46 -10.24
N HIS A 192 25.70 6.22 -10.31
CA HIS A 192 26.62 7.13 -11.00
C HIS A 192 26.23 7.31 -12.48
N LEU A 193 25.95 6.21 -13.19
CA LEU A 193 25.52 6.27 -14.59
C LEU A 193 24.19 7.02 -14.77
N LEU A 194 23.25 6.88 -13.83
CA LEU A 194 21.98 7.61 -13.85
C LEU A 194 22.15 9.12 -13.58
N GLU A 195 23.15 9.50 -12.80
CA GLU A 195 23.49 10.90 -12.53
C GLU A 195 24.24 11.52 -13.73
N THR A 196 25.20 10.81 -14.32
CA THR A 196 25.98 11.28 -15.48
C THR A 196 25.13 11.39 -16.74
N ALA A 197 24.20 10.46 -16.99
CA ALA A 197 23.33 10.50 -18.18
C ALA A 197 22.39 11.72 -18.26
N CYS A 198 22.32 12.54 -17.21
CA CYS A 198 21.49 13.74 -17.16
C CYS A 198 22.26 15.05 -17.33
N GLN A 199 23.59 15.02 -17.30
CA GLN A 199 24.37 16.22 -17.60
C GLN A 199 24.30 16.45 -19.12
N PRO A 200 23.75 17.58 -19.61
CA PRO A 200 23.81 17.90 -21.02
C PRO A 200 25.29 18.06 -21.41
N ASP A 201 25.70 17.42 -22.50
CA ASP A 201 27.04 17.55 -23.07
C ASP A 201 27.36 19.03 -23.30
N LEU A 202 28.24 19.61 -22.47
CA LEU A 202 28.96 20.82 -22.89
C LEU A 202 29.85 20.42 -24.06
N PRO A 203 29.84 21.14 -25.20
CA PRO A 203 30.67 20.78 -26.33
C PRO A 203 32.15 20.90 -25.94
N SER A 204 32.85 19.77 -26.02
CA SER A 204 34.30 19.68 -25.91
C SER A 204 34.97 20.34 -27.11
N ASN A 205 35.12 21.66 -27.07
CA ASN A 205 35.97 22.37 -28.02
C ASN A 205 37.34 22.64 -27.42
N THR A 206 38.31 21.93 -28.02
CA THR A 206 39.62 22.41 -28.48
C THR A 206 40.50 23.18 -27.50
N GLY A 207 41.66 22.61 -27.22
CA GLY A 207 42.70 23.21 -26.42
C GLY A 207 43.11 24.59 -26.93
N ASP A 208 43.30 25.48 -25.96
CA ASP A 208 44.35 26.49 -25.99
C ASP A 208 44.87 26.59 -24.56
N GLU A 209 46.16 26.31 -24.41
CA GLU A 209 46.91 26.57 -23.19
C GLU A 209 47.00 28.09 -23.01
N VAL A 210 46.37 28.61 -21.96
CA VAL A 210 46.67 29.95 -21.45
C VAL A 210 46.96 29.80 -19.96
N GLU A 211 48.26 29.76 -19.63
CA GLU A 211 48.73 30.16 -18.32
C GLU A 211 48.32 31.63 -18.09
N MET A 212 47.85 31.96 -16.88
CA MET A 212 48.38 33.04 -16.04
C MET A 212 47.46 33.33 -14.84
N ASN A 213 48.14 33.41 -13.70
CA ASN A 213 47.90 34.21 -12.49
C ASN A 213 46.96 33.70 -11.40
N ASP A 214 47.64 33.30 -10.32
CA ASP A 214 47.20 33.34 -8.93
C ASP A 214 46.59 34.70 -8.57
N GLU A 215 45.37 34.66 -8.05
CA GLU A 215 44.84 35.39 -6.88
C GLU A 215 43.32 35.24 -6.89
N HIS A 216 42.75 34.49 -5.93
CA HIS A 216 41.54 34.83 -5.16
C HIS A 216 41.00 33.63 -4.34
N ASP A 217 40.88 33.90 -3.04
CA ASP A 217 39.86 33.48 -2.09
C ASP A 217 39.66 31.99 -1.77
N GLU A 218 40.18 31.59 -0.61
CA GLU A 218 39.72 30.45 0.18
C GLU A 218 38.24 30.65 0.59
N VAL A 219 37.29 30.16 -0.21
CA VAL A 219 35.88 30.06 0.18
C VAL A 219 35.36 28.64 -0.06
N ASP A 220 34.85 28.05 1.02
CA ASP A 220 33.96 26.89 1.15
C ASP A 220 34.38 25.53 0.57
N LYS A 221 35.06 24.73 1.42
CA LYS A 221 35.16 23.26 1.30
C LYS A 221 34.06 22.48 2.07
N HIS A 222 32.98 23.13 2.50
CA HIS A 222 31.92 22.50 3.31
C HIS A 222 30.49 22.67 2.81
N LEU A 223 30.29 22.74 1.49
CA LEU A 223 28.97 22.51 0.89
C LEU A 223 28.99 21.16 0.17
N VAL A 224 28.33 20.16 0.76
CA VAL A 224 27.98 18.92 0.06
C VAL A 224 27.27 19.33 -1.23
N PRO A 225 27.77 18.98 -2.43
CA PRO A 225 27.13 19.43 -3.65
C PRO A 225 25.75 18.80 -3.71
N THR A 226 24.72 19.63 -3.61
CA THR A 226 23.33 19.24 -3.87
C THR A 226 23.22 18.97 -5.37
N ILE A 227 23.72 17.81 -5.80
CA ILE A 227 23.50 17.28 -7.14
C ILE A 227 21.98 17.19 -7.30
N SER A 228 21.43 17.93 -8.26
CA SER A 228 20.04 17.84 -8.66
C SER A 228 19.77 16.41 -9.15
N ARG A 229 19.34 15.54 -8.22
CA ARG A 229 19.07 14.13 -8.53
C ARG A 229 17.96 14.06 -9.57
N THR A 230 18.21 13.32 -10.65
CA THR A 230 17.14 12.97 -11.57
C THR A 230 16.08 12.16 -10.83
N PRO A 231 14.82 12.19 -11.30
CA PRO A 231 13.80 11.31 -10.77
C PRO A 231 14.24 9.82 -10.76
N ALA A 232 14.90 9.36 -11.82
CA ALA A 232 15.44 8.00 -11.90
C ALA A 232 16.55 7.71 -10.87
N SER A 233 17.51 8.62 -10.66
CA SER A 233 18.57 8.44 -9.67
C SER A 233 18.03 8.52 -8.23
N ALA A 234 17.06 9.41 -7.98
CA ALA A 234 16.36 9.50 -6.70
C ALA A 234 15.59 8.21 -6.36
N SER A 235 14.90 7.62 -7.33
CA SER A 235 14.18 6.36 -7.11
C SER A 235 15.12 5.17 -6.96
N TRP A 236 16.23 5.14 -7.70
CA TRP A 236 17.27 4.14 -7.48
C TRP A 236 17.84 4.23 -6.06
N TYR A 237 18.18 5.44 -5.59
CA TYR A 237 18.71 5.68 -4.25
C TYR A 237 17.72 5.23 -3.18
N ARG A 238 16.44 5.61 -3.33
CA ARG A 238 15.36 5.23 -2.42
C ARG A 238 15.24 3.71 -2.30
N LEU A 239 15.16 2.99 -3.42
CA LEU A 239 14.98 1.54 -3.42
C LEU A 239 16.21 0.79 -2.88
N ASN A 240 17.41 1.19 -3.30
CA ASN A 240 18.63 0.40 -3.08
C ASN A 240 19.42 0.82 -1.84
N GLN A 241 19.23 2.04 -1.32
CA GLN A 241 19.96 2.54 -0.14
C GLN A 241 19.02 2.88 1.01
N SER A 242 18.08 3.81 0.82
CA SER A 242 17.21 4.28 1.90
C SER A 242 16.26 3.20 2.41
N MET A 243 15.64 2.44 1.50
CA MET A 243 14.66 1.42 1.83
C MET A 243 15.23 0.28 2.69
N PRO A 244 16.39 -0.34 2.35
CA PRO A 244 17.06 -1.28 3.26
C PRO A 244 17.38 -0.70 4.63
N MET A 245 17.87 0.54 4.68
CA MET A 245 18.28 1.21 5.91
C MET A 245 17.08 1.43 6.85
N VAL A 246 16.02 2.09 6.38
CA VAL A 246 14.82 2.34 7.19
C VAL A 246 14.10 1.04 7.55
N SER A 247 14.05 0.05 6.64
CA SER A 247 13.45 -1.26 6.93
C SER A 247 14.18 -2.00 8.04
N GLY A 248 15.52 -1.94 8.06
CA GLY A 248 16.34 -2.52 9.13
C GLY A 248 16.05 -1.86 10.48
N MET A 249 16.01 -0.53 10.53
CA MET A 249 15.70 0.24 11.75
C MET A 249 14.29 -0.09 12.27
N LEU A 250 13.27 -0.06 11.41
CA LEU A 250 11.89 -0.37 11.80
C LEU A 250 11.70 -1.84 12.18
N THR A 251 12.47 -2.77 11.59
CA THR A 251 12.48 -4.18 12.02
C THR A 251 13.03 -4.31 13.44
N SER A 252 14.06 -3.55 13.80
CA SER A 252 14.58 -3.49 15.17
C SER A 252 13.50 -3.03 16.15
N VAL A 253 12.80 -1.92 15.84
CA VAL A 253 11.70 -1.41 16.66
C VAL A 253 10.55 -2.41 16.77
N SER A 254 10.17 -3.05 15.66
CA SER A 254 9.14 -4.09 15.63
C SER A 254 9.45 -5.27 16.56
N ARG A 255 10.73 -5.63 16.69
CA ARG A 255 11.18 -6.72 17.57
C ARG A 255 11.30 -6.28 19.02
N GLY A 256 11.74 -5.04 19.29
CA GLY A 256 11.84 -4.48 20.63
C GLY A 256 10.46 -4.25 21.26
N GLU A 257 9.57 -3.59 20.53
CA GLU A 257 8.20 -3.25 20.95
C GLU A 257 7.20 -4.25 20.36
N ALA A 258 7.50 -5.54 20.57
CA ALA A 258 6.77 -6.65 19.99
C ALA A 258 5.27 -6.54 20.31
N HIS A 259 4.45 -6.80 19.30
CA HIS A 259 2.99 -6.70 19.33
C HIS A 259 2.40 -5.30 19.43
N VAL A 260 3.04 -4.30 20.03
CA VAL A 260 2.45 -2.95 20.12
C VAL A 260 2.66 -2.17 18.83
N PHE A 261 3.92 -1.94 18.47
CA PHE A 261 4.26 -1.18 17.27
C PHE A 261 3.68 -1.81 16.00
N PRO A 262 3.84 -3.13 15.75
CA PRO A 262 3.32 -3.74 14.53
C PRO A 262 1.79 -3.70 14.45
N GLN A 263 1.08 -3.99 15.54
CA GLN A 263 -0.38 -3.96 15.54
C GLN A 263 -0.92 -2.53 15.36
N ALA A 264 -0.30 -1.52 15.99
CA ALA A 264 -0.69 -0.13 15.80
C ALA A 264 -0.50 0.32 14.34
N CYS A 265 0.62 -0.05 13.71
CA CYS A 265 0.86 0.20 12.29
C CYS A 265 -0.22 -0.45 11.41
N ARG A 266 -0.54 -1.71 11.69
CA ARG A 266 -1.57 -2.45 10.96
C ARG A 266 -2.96 -1.82 11.12
N LEU A 267 -3.32 -1.39 12.32
CA LEU A 267 -4.57 -0.65 12.58
C LEU A 267 -4.62 0.67 11.81
N ALA A 268 -3.53 1.45 11.84
CA ALA A 268 -3.42 2.73 11.12
C ALA A 268 -3.58 2.55 9.61
N LYS A 269 -2.83 1.61 9.01
CA LYS A 269 -2.92 1.27 7.59
C LYS A 269 -4.31 0.73 7.21
N ARG A 270 -4.91 -0.13 8.05
CA ARG A 270 -6.27 -0.65 7.82
C ARG A 270 -7.32 0.43 7.88
N TRP A 271 -7.22 1.36 8.83
CA TRP A 271 -8.12 2.49 8.99
C TRP A 271 -8.06 3.41 7.76
N LEU A 272 -6.85 3.79 7.32
CA LEU A 272 -6.65 4.58 6.11
C LEU A 272 -7.27 3.91 4.87
N SER A 273 -6.98 2.61 4.65
CA SER A 273 -7.55 1.84 3.55
C SER A 273 -9.08 1.78 3.62
N ALA A 274 -9.65 1.51 4.80
CA ALA A 274 -11.09 1.38 4.97
C ALA A 274 -11.85 2.70 4.71
N HIS A 275 -11.19 3.85 4.86
CA HIS A 275 -11.74 5.16 4.53
C HIS A 275 -11.48 5.62 3.09
N GLY A 276 -10.86 4.78 2.26
CA GLY A 276 -10.61 5.07 0.85
C GLY A 276 -9.22 5.59 0.53
N TYR A 277 -8.32 5.65 1.50
CA TYR A 277 -6.95 6.15 1.34
C TYR A 277 -5.92 5.03 1.61
N PRO A 278 -5.93 3.93 0.85
CA PRO A 278 -5.01 2.82 1.10
C PRO A 278 -3.57 3.31 0.94
N VAL A 279 -2.71 2.86 1.85
CA VAL A 279 -1.29 3.25 1.81
C VAL A 279 -0.63 2.86 0.49
N VAL A 280 0.33 3.67 0.06
CA VAL A 280 1.26 3.33 -1.02
C VAL A 280 2.22 2.27 -0.47
N LEU A 281 2.26 1.11 -1.11
CA LEU A 281 3.14 0.01 -0.70
C LEU A 281 4.61 0.43 -0.76
N CYS A 282 5.44 -0.08 0.16
CA CYS A 282 6.89 0.12 0.13
C CYS A 282 7.61 -1.24 0.00
N PRO A 283 8.49 -1.43 -1.00
CA PRO A 283 8.96 -0.42 -1.96
C PRO A 283 7.87 -0.02 -2.98
N PHE A 284 7.98 1.16 -3.58
CA PHE A 284 6.91 1.75 -4.43
C PHE A 284 6.63 0.93 -5.69
N GLU A 285 7.63 0.20 -6.18
CA GLU A 285 7.57 -0.74 -7.28
C GLU A 285 6.47 -1.80 -7.06
N ALA A 286 6.16 -2.14 -5.80
CA ALA A 286 5.11 -3.11 -5.46
C ALA A 286 3.69 -2.64 -5.85
N GLU A 287 3.47 -1.33 -6.08
CA GLU A 287 2.19 -0.84 -6.61
C GLU A 287 1.94 -1.29 -8.07
N THR A 288 2.98 -1.76 -8.77
CA THR A 288 2.91 -2.17 -10.18
C THR A 288 2.88 -3.69 -10.39
N ASP A 289 2.87 -4.46 -9.30
CA ASP A 289 2.80 -5.92 -9.35
C ASP A 289 1.56 -6.41 -10.12
N GLY A 290 1.78 -7.40 -11.00
CA GLY A 290 0.74 -7.98 -11.87
C GLY A 290 0.49 -7.26 -13.19
N LEU A 291 1.01 -6.03 -13.36
CA LEU A 291 0.83 -5.27 -14.61
C LEU A 291 1.86 -5.62 -15.68
N HIS A 292 3.02 -6.16 -15.30
CA HIS A 292 4.10 -6.48 -16.24
C HIS A 292 3.77 -7.60 -17.25
N HIS A 293 2.65 -8.32 -17.08
CA HIS A 293 2.19 -9.33 -18.03
C HIS A 293 1.15 -8.78 -19.04
N LEU A 294 0.66 -7.54 -18.88
CA LEU A 294 -0.43 -7.01 -19.70
C LEU A 294 0.01 -6.35 -21.02
N ASN A 295 1.30 -6.05 -21.24
CA ASN A 295 1.73 -5.44 -22.54
C ASN A 295 1.65 -6.40 -23.75
N GLU A 296 1.11 -7.61 -23.62
CA GLU A 296 0.71 -8.41 -24.79
C GLU A 296 -0.64 -7.97 -25.37
N ASP A 297 -1.37 -7.09 -24.66
CA ASP A 297 -2.62 -6.53 -25.15
C ASP A 297 -2.33 -5.30 -26.05
N PRO A 298 -2.63 -5.36 -27.36
CA PRO A 298 -2.36 -4.27 -28.31
C PRO A 298 -3.10 -2.97 -27.98
N SER A 299 -4.07 -2.98 -27.05
CA SER A 299 -4.70 -1.78 -26.50
C SER A 299 -3.77 -0.89 -25.66
N PHE A 300 -2.62 -1.41 -25.22
CA PHE A 300 -1.57 -0.69 -24.48
C PHE A 300 -0.34 -0.32 -25.34
N GLY A 301 -0.40 -0.51 -26.67
CA GLY A 301 0.75 -0.38 -27.57
C GLY A 301 1.08 1.02 -28.08
N SER A 302 0.61 2.11 -27.45
CA SER A 302 1.02 3.46 -27.84
C SER A 302 2.37 3.83 -27.19
N ALA A 303 3.18 4.64 -27.88
CA ALA A 303 4.45 5.16 -27.34
C ALA A 303 4.27 5.92 -26.00
N GLU A 304 3.11 6.56 -25.80
CA GLU A 304 2.70 7.15 -24.51
C GLU A 304 2.45 6.08 -23.43
N SER A 305 1.87 4.93 -23.79
CA SER A 305 1.60 3.82 -22.86
C SER A 305 2.88 3.09 -22.44
N GLU A 306 3.88 2.97 -23.33
CA GLU A 306 5.20 2.44 -22.97
C GLU A 306 5.98 3.39 -22.06
N GLN A 307 5.88 4.71 -22.30
CA GLN A 307 6.43 5.71 -21.39
C GLN A 307 5.76 5.63 -20.02
N ILE A 308 4.42 5.64 -19.95
CA ILE A 308 3.63 5.50 -18.71
C ILE A 308 3.97 4.18 -17.98
N LEU A 309 4.09 3.05 -18.66
CA LEU A 309 4.32 1.75 -18.02
C LEU A 309 5.79 1.46 -17.64
N SER A 310 6.73 2.32 -18.03
CA SER A 310 8.07 2.29 -17.45
C SER A 310 7.95 2.61 -15.96
N GLY A 311 8.46 1.73 -15.09
CA GLY A 311 8.28 1.83 -13.63
C GLY A 311 8.79 3.12 -12.98
N ALA A 312 9.40 4.03 -13.74
CA ALA A 312 9.82 5.38 -13.34
C ALA A 312 8.71 6.45 -13.54
N SER A 313 8.03 6.47 -14.69
CA SER A 313 7.10 7.56 -15.02
C SER A 313 5.74 7.48 -14.31
N LEU A 314 5.29 6.28 -13.92
CA LEU A 314 3.94 6.09 -13.38
C LEU A 314 3.75 6.63 -11.96
N TRP A 315 4.84 6.90 -11.24
CA TRP A 315 4.83 7.65 -9.99
C TRP A 315 5.19 9.11 -10.21
N GLU A 316 6.04 9.45 -11.20
CA GLU A 316 6.38 10.83 -11.58
C GLU A 316 5.15 11.61 -12.08
N ASP A 317 4.36 11.06 -13.01
CA ASP A 317 3.18 11.73 -13.57
C ASP A 317 2.00 11.84 -12.57
N THR A 318 2.04 11.08 -11.48
CA THR A 318 1.06 11.22 -10.38
C THR A 318 1.44 12.27 -9.36
N VAL A 319 2.67 12.77 -9.38
CA VAL A 319 3.14 13.83 -8.45
C VAL A 319 2.62 15.21 -8.89
N ASP A 320 2.45 15.44 -10.20
CA ASP A 320 1.97 16.73 -10.71
C ASP A 320 0.44 16.87 -10.83
N CYS A 321 -0.34 15.78 -10.71
CA CYS A 321 -1.76 15.79 -11.10
C CYS A 321 -2.81 15.65 -9.98
N ALA A 322 -2.45 15.67 -8.68
CA ALA A 322 -3.46 15.53 -7.62
C ALA A 322 -3.40 16.67 -6.59
N GLU A 323 -4.11 17.77 -6.87
CA GLU A 323 -4.43 18.82 -5.88
C GLU A 323 -5.01 18.24 -4.57
N SER A 324 -5.62 17.05 -4.61
CA SER A 324 -6.41 16.45 -3.52
C SER A 324 -6.02 15.02 -3.08
N GLY A 325 -4.84 14.51 -3.44
CA GLY A 325 -4.38 13.17 -3.08
C GLY A 325 -4.21 12.93 -1.57
N GLY A 326 -4.86 11.91 -0.98
CA GLY A 326 -4.84 11.64 0.47
C GLY A 326 -4.06 10.39 0.90
N ARG A 327 -3.17 9.83 0.08
CA ARG A 327 -2.48 8.57 0.40
C ARG A 327 -1.14 8.83 1.09
N PHE A 328 -0.88 8.14 2.19
CA PHE A 328 0.45 8.05 2.80
C PHE A 328 1.21 6.82 2.28
N SER A 329 2.54 6.83 2.32
CA SER A 329 3.35 5.61 2.15
C SER A 329 3.32 4.71 3.39
N GLU A 330 3.65 3.42 3.23
CA GLU A 330 3.76 2.52 4.38
C GLU A 330 4.80 2.99 5.40
N ILE A 331 5.97 3.43 4.94
CA ILE A 331 7.04 3.93 5.82
C ILE A 331 6.59 5.20 6.54
N ALA A 332 5.93 6.15 5.87
CA ALA A 332 5.42 7.36 6.53
C ALA A 332 4.44 7.03 7.67
N VAL A 333 3.51 6.08 7.45
CA VAL A 333 2.58 5.65 8.51
C VAL A 333 3.31 4.98 9.68
N GLU A 334 4.31 4.14 9.39
CA GLU A 334 5.12 3.47 10.41
C GLU A 334 5.92 4.47 11.25
N LEU A 335 6.54 5.47 10.62
CA LEU A 335 7.25 6.56 11.31
C LEU A 335 6.30 7.40 12.18
N LEU A 336 5.11 7.73 11.68
CA LEU A 336 4.08 8.45 12.46
C LEU A 336 3.62 7.65 13.69
N VAL A 337 3.47 6.34 13.55
CA VAL A 337 3.13 5.45 14.68
C VAL A 337 4.29 5.35 15.66
N LEU A 338 5.53 5.23 15.18
CA LEU A 338 6.75 5.20 16.01
C LEU A 338 6.84 6.46 16.88
N TYR A 339 6.68 7.64 16.26
CA TYR A 339 6.70 8.93 16.95
C TYR A 339 5.56 9.06 17.96
N SER A 340 4.31 8.87 17.52
CA SER A 340 3.14 9.06 18.39
C SER A 340 3.05 8.05 19.54
N SER A 341 3.69 6.89 19.41
CA SER A 341 3.71 5.87 20.46
C SER A 341 4.78 6.11 21.52
N GLY A 342 5.74 7.00 21.26
CA GLY A 342 6.86 7.29 22.16
C GLY A 342 8.01 6.28 22.04
N PHE A 343 8.18 5.65 20.88
CA PHE A 343 9.26 4.67 20.63
C PHE A 343 10.51 5.30 19.99
N SER A 344 10.40 6.53 19.50
CA SER A 344 11.55 7.40 19.19
C SER A 344 12.20 7.78 20.51
N GLY A 345 13.41 7.28 20.79
CA GLY A 345 14.07 7.31 22.09
C GLY A 345 13.92 8.61 22.89
N SER A 346 13.49 8.47 24.14
CA SER A 346 13.66 9.46 25.20
C SER A 346 15.06 9.29 25.78
N GLY A 347 15.96 10.22 25.48
CA GLY A 347 17.34 10.21 25.96
C GLY A 347 17.96 11.61 26.05
N VAL A 348 17.26 12.59 26.65
CA VAL A 348 17.92 13.78 27.21
C VAL A 348 17.45 13.97 28.66
N THR A 349 18.08 13.22 29.56
CA THR A 349 18.43 13.77 30.87
C THR A 349 19.82 14.37 30.73
N GLN A 350 19.91 15.68 30.50
CA GLN A 350 21.04 16.49 30.96
C GLN A 350 20.67 17.97 30.95
N SER A 351 20.83 18.56 32.12
CA SER A 351 20.88 19.98 32.44
C SER A 351 21.38 20.86 31.30
N VAL A 352 20.49 21.68 30.74
CA VAL A 352 20.88 22.93 30.09
C VAL A 352 20.01 24.04 30.69
N SER A 353 20.72 25.08 31.12
CA SER A 353 20.23 26.24 31.84
C SER A 353 19.06 26.93 31.17
N SER A 354 18.17 27.40 32.04
CA SER A 354 17.09 28.35 31.82
C SER A 354 17.43 29.47 30.84
N SER A 355 16.90 29.41 29.62
CA SER A 355 16.31 30.54 28.88
C SER A 355 15.92 30.12 27.46
N GLU A 356 14.80 29.41 27.31
CA GLU A 356 13.98 29.40 26.09
C GLU A 356 12.67 28.67 26.43
N ARG A 357 11.67 29.44 26.85
CA ARG A 357 10.32 28.92 27.10
C ARG A 357 9.58 28.87 25.77
N GLU A 358 9.15 27.65 25.40
CA GLU A 358 8.01 27.26 24.55
C GLU A 358 8.32 26.11 23.57
N GLN A 359 8.88 25.00 24.07
CA GLN A 359 8.81 23.69 23.40
C GLN A 359 8.29 22.64 24.40
N GLU A 360 7.00 22.73 24.74
CA GLU A 360 6.28 21.63 25.43
C GLU A 360 6.11 20.43 24.48
N SER A 361 7.20 19.71 24.24
CA SER A 361 7.13 18.30 23.88
C SER A 361 7.10 17.52 25.19
N TYR A 362 5.92 17.38 25.79
CA TYR A 362 5.73 16.40 26.86
C TYR A 362 6.31 15.07 26.37
N LEU A 363 7.38 14.59 27.01
CA LEU A 363 7.95 13.27 26.78
C LEU A 363 6.80 12.25 26.75
N ILE A 364 6.41 11.82 25.56
CA ILE A 364 5.34 10.85 25.39
C ILE A 364 5.96 9.52 25.82
N GLY A 365 5.70 9.09 27.05
CA GLY A 365 6.13 7.78 27.52
C GLY A 365 5.60 6.67 26.61
N ALA A 366 6.46 5.70 26.30
CA ALA A 366 6.15 4.54 25.48
C ALA A 366 4.84 3.88 25.95
N THR A 367 3.95 3.56 24.99
CA THR A 367 2.68 2.89 25.33
C THR A 367 2.80 1.38 25.17
N GLY A 368 2.26 0.63 26.14
CA GLY A 368 2.15 -0.82 26.05
C GLY A 368 0.87 -1.33 25.36
N SER A 369 0.02 -0.45 24.80
CA SER A 369 -1.27 -0.85 24.22
C SER A 369 -1.37 -0.45 22.74
N PRO A 370 -1.62 -1.39 21.82
CA PRO A 370 -1.82 -1.11 20.40
C PRO A 370 -2.96 -0.13 20.13
N VAL A 371 -4.04 -0.22 20.92
CA VAL A 371 -5.21 0.66 20.78
C VAL A 371 -4.88 2.06 21.26
N ALA A 372 -4.09 2.20 22.33
CA ALA A 372 -3.62 3.50 22.80
C ALA A 372 -2.66 4.14 21.78
N ALA A 373 -1.71 3.36 21.23
CA ALA A 373 -0.84 3.79 20.13
C ALA A 373 -1.67 4.28 18.92
N PHE A 374 -2.68 3.52 18.50
CA PHE A 374 -3.57 3.93 17.41
C PHE A 374 -4.36 5.23 17.73
N LEU A 375 -4.85 5.41 18.95
CA LEU A 375 -5.50 6.66 19.38
C LEU A 375 -4.52 7.85 19.41
N ARG A 376 -3.25 7.62 19.77
CA ARG A 376 -2.19 8.63 19.74
C ARG A 376 -1.83 9.00 18.29
N PHE A 377 -1.77 8.04 17.38
CA PHE A 377 -1.62 8.26 15.95
C PHE A 377 -2.76 9.14 15.39
N LEU A 378 -4.02 8.81 15.68
CA LEU A 378 -5.16 9.64 15.24
C LEU A 378 -5.12 11.04 15.86
N ARG A 379 -4.64 11.18 17.10
CA ARG A 379 -4.44 12.49 17.74
C ARG A 379 -3.37 13.29 17.00
N LEU A 380 -2.21 12.69 16.73
CA LEU A 380 -1.11 13.33 16.02
C LEU A 380 -1.58 13.89 14.67
N LEU A 381 -2.25 13.06 13.86
CA LEU A 381 -2.83 13.52 12.59
C LEU A 381 -3.78 14.71 12.78
N ALA A 382 -4.69 14.63 13.75
CA ALA A 382 -5.72 15.63 13.96
C ALA A 382 -5.21 16.97 14.52
N THR A 383 -4.17 16.96 15.35
CA THR A 383 -3.77 18.14 16.14
C THR A 383 -2.41 18.73 15.79
N HIS A 384 -1.55 18.00 15.06
CA HIS A 384 -0.24 18.52 14.68
C HIS A 384 -0.36 19.65 13.64
N ASP A 385 0.45 20.69 13.80
CA ASP A 385 0.56 21.79 12.84
C ASP A 385 1.60 21.44 11.77
N TRP A 386 1.13 20.77 10.72
CA TRP A 386 1.94 20.33 9.59
C TRP A 386 2.49 21.48 8.74
N GLU A 387 1.96 22.70 8.88
CA GLU A 387 2.46 23.85 8.12
C GLU A 387 3.70 24.44 8.77
N LYS A 388 3.69 24.55 10.10
CA LYS A 388 4.71 25.30 10.84
C LYS A 388 5.78 24.44 11.48
N LYS A 389 5.57 23.13 11.65
CA LYS A 389 6.48 22.26 12.39
C LYS A 389 6.74 20.94 11.67
N PRO A 390 8.00 20.57 11.36
CA PRO A 390 8.33 19.22 10.93
C PRO A 390 8.20 18.25 12.11
N LEU A 391 8.12 16.96 11.82
CA LEU A 391 8.31 15.93 12.84
C LEU A 391 9.76 15.44 12.79
N LEU A 392 10.48 15.66 13.89
CA LEU A 392 11.79 15.05 14.12
C LEU A 392 11.57 13.66 14.71
N ILE A 393 11.89 12.62 13.94
CA ILE A 393 11.70 11.23 14.31
C ILE A 393 13.07 10.58 14.45
N ASP A 394 13.46 10.35 15.68
CA ASP A 394 14.77 9.78 15.98
C ASP A 394 14.75 8.26 15.81
N LEU A 395 15.68 7.78 15.00
CA LEU A 395 15.89 6.36 14.73
C LEU A 395 17.27 6.00 15.25
N ASN A 396 17.34 5.08 16.21
CA ASN A 396 18.58 4.63 16.84
C ASN A 396 19.48 5.76 17.37
N GLU A 397 18.89 6.77 18.02
CA GLU A 397 19.62 7.92 18.59
C GLU A 397 20.43 8.73 17.55
N GLY A 398 20.07 8.64 16.27
CA GLY A 398 20.79 9.31 15.19
C GLY A 398 20.68 10.84 15.22
N PHE A 399 19.69 11.41 15.93
CA PHE A 399 19.61 12.85 16.20
C PHE A 399 20.34 13.28 17.49
N ALA A 400 21.09 12.39 18.14
CA ALA A 400 22.10 12.79 19.13
C ALA A 400 23.14 13.75 18.50
N ASP A 401 23.37 13.61 17.19
CA ASP A 401 24.07 14.60 16.38
C ASP A 401 23.23 15.88 16.23
N ILE A 402 23.57 16.89 17.03
CA ILE A 402 22.92 18.20 17.05
C ILE A 402 23.00 18.88 15.68
N GLN A 403 24.06 18.62 14.90
CA GLN A 403 24.22 19.25 13.59
C GLN A 403 23.14 18.77 12.61
N LYS A 404 22.90 17.46 12.54
CA LYS A 404 21.81 16.89 11.71
C LYS A 404 20.45 17.37 12.15
N ARG A 405 20.24 17.52 13.46
CA ARG A 405 18.98 18.04 14.00
C ARG A 405 18.76 19.50 13.59
N ARG A 406 19.81 20.34 13.65
CA ARG A 406 19.75 21.74 13.23
C ARG A 406 19.51 21.84 11.73
N GLU A 407 20.25 21.09 10.94
CA GLU A 407 20.11 21.00 9.48
C GLU A 407 18.68 20.64 9.07
N ALA A 408 18.03 19.69 9.76
CA ALA A 408 16.63 19.33 9.50
C ALA A 408 15.66 20.50 9.70
N LEU A 409 15.87 21.30 10.75
CA LEU A 409 15.02 22.44 11.07
C LEU A 409 15.27 23.61 10.10
N GLU A 410 16.53 23.92 9.82
CA GLU A 410 16.93 24.96 8.85
C GLU A 410 16.39 24.62 7.45
N THR A 411 16.55 23.36 7.00
CA THR A 411 16.01 22.89 5.71
C THR A 411 14.50 23.08 5.65
N PHE A 412 13.77 22.76 6.72
CA PHE A 412 12.33 22.95 6.77
C PHE A 412 11.94 24.42 6.68
N GLU A 413 12.61 25.31 7.42
CA GLU A 413 12.32 26.74 7.42
C GLU A 413 12.59 27.40 6.07
N HIS A 414 13.72 27.06 5.44
CA HIS A 414 14.13 27.63 4.15
C HIS A 414 13.35 27.04 2.96
N GLU A 415 13.03 25.75 2.97
CA GLU A 415 12.41 25.06 1.82
C GLU A 415 10.91 24.76 1.98
N ARG A 416 10.23 25.26 3.02
CA ARG A 416 8.85 24.85 3.36
C ARG A 416 7.88 24.83 2.19
N ALA A 417 7.98 25.80 1.28
CA ALA A 417 7.12 25.93 0.11
C ALA A 417 7.24 24.75 -0.86
N HIS A 418 8.45 24.21 -1.03
CA HIS A 418 8.77 23.10 -1.93
C HIS A 418 8.65 21.72 -1.26
N LEU A 419 8.53 21.68 0.06
CA LEU A 419 8.36 20.44 0.82
C LEU A 419 6.91 19.94 0.80
N PRO A 420 6.71 18.60 0.91
CA PRO A 420 5.38 18.00 0.95
C PRO A 420 4.52 18.50 2.12
N ALA A 421 3.23 18.16 2.10
CA ALA A 421 2.31 18.57 3.16
C ALA A 421 2.71 18.01 4.54
N VAL A 422 3.33 16.82 4.55
CA VAL A 422 3.83 16.15 5.76
C VAL A 422 5.34 16.00 5.63
N VAL A 423 6.09 16.56 6.58
CA VAL A 423 7.56 16.48 6.61
C VAL A 423 7.99 15.64 7.82
N LEU A 424 8.65 14.52 7.55
CA LEU A 424 9.08 13.54 8.55
C LEU A 424 10.61 13.41 8.51
N CYS A 425 11.29 14.29 9.24
CA CYS A 425 12.75 14.29 9.31
C CYS A 425 13.24 13.09 10.12
N THR A 426 14.19 12.35 9.58
CA THR A 426 14.90 11.26 10.27
C THR A 426 16.41 11.48 10.12
N PRO A 427 17.27 10.82 10.92
CA PRO A 427 18.73 10.96 10.79
C PRO A 427 19.28 10.52 9.42
N VAL A 428 18.47 9.79 8.65
CA VAL A 428 18.80 9.25 7.32
C VAL A 428 18.12 10.04 6.17
N ASP A 429 17.07 10.81 6.49
CA ASP A 429 16.35 11.72 5.59
C ASP A 429 16.09 13.03 6.34
N VAL A 430 17.09 13.91 6.35
CA VAL A 430 17.06 15.21 7.05
C VAL A 430 16.02 16.15 6.44
N ARG A 431 15.84 16.08 5.11
CA ARG A 431 14.82 16.85 4.37
C ARG A 431 13.40 16.40 4.69
N GLY A 432 13.22 15.14 5.09
CA GLY A 432 11.96 14.56 5.56
C GLY A 432 10.88 14.42 4.49
N SER A 433 11.29 14.31 3.22
CA SER A 433 10.40 14.29 2.04
C SER A 433 10.39 12.95 1.31
N GLU A 434 11.33 12.04 1.62
CA GLU A 434 11.53 10.82 0.84
C GLU A 434 10.30 9.90 0.89
N TRP A 435 9.65 9.80 2.05
CA TRP A 435 8.49 8.92 2.23
C TRP A 435 7.13 9.64 2.11
N THR A 436 7.13 10.95 1.86
CA THR A 436 5.94 11.80 1.82
C THR A 436 5.80 12.60 0.52
N SER A 437 6.78 12.53 -0.39
CA SER A 437 6.75 13.10 -1.73
C SER A 437 5.56 12.63 -2.58
N VAL A 438 5.17 11.35 -2.45
CA VAL A 438 4.01 10.78 -3.16
C VAL A 438 2.66 11.22 -2.55
N GLY A 439 2.68 11.82 -1.36
CA GLY A 439 1.50 12.33 -0.68
C GLY A 439 1.52 12.12 0.83
N PRO A 440 0.52 12.67 1.53
CA PRO A 440 -0.68 13.34 0.98
C PRO A 440 -0.42 14.77 0.49
N SER A 441 -1.31 15.28 -0.37
CA SER A 441 -1.42 16.71 -0.69
C SER A 441 -1.91 17.50 0.52
N ARG A 442 -1.74 18.83 0.53
CA ARG A 442 -2.22 19.68 1.63
C ARG A 442 -3.74 19.60 1.81
N ALA A 443 -4.50 19.51 0.70
CA ALA A 443 -5.95 19.34 0.76
C ALA A 443 -6.34 17.94 1.24
N GLY A 444 -5.69 16.89 0.71
CA GLY A 444 -5.91 15.52 1.16
C GLY A 444 -5.58 15.32 2.64
N LEU A 445 -4.52 15.96 3.13
CA LEU A 445 -4.14 15.96 4.54
C LEU A 445 -5.25 16.56 5.41
N LYS A 446 -5.78 17.74 5.07
CA LYS A 446 -6.89 18.38 5.82
C LYS A 446 -8.11 17.45 5.96
N GLU A 447 -8.44 16.69 4.92
CA GLU A 447 -9.54 15.72 4.95
C GLU A 447 -9.26 14.56 5.92
N ILE A 448 -8.01 14.10 5.95
CA ILE A 448 -7.56 13.06 6.88
C ILE A 448 -7.51 13.60 8.31
N GLN A 449 -7.10 14.85 8.54
CA GLN A 449 -7.13 15.46 9.88
C GLN A 449 -8.56 15.51 10.43
N ALA A 450 -9.52 15.95 9.61
CA ALA A 450 -10.94 15.97 9.99
C ALA A 450 -11.46 14.56 10.30
N LEU A 451 -11.09 13.56 9.47
CA LEU A 451 -11.44 12.17 9.68
C LEU A 451 -10.83 11.58 10.97
N ALA A 452 -9.56 11.89 11.22
CA ALA A 452 -8.81 11.42 12.38
C ALA A 452 -9.42 11.98 13.67
N SER A 453 -9.77 13.27 13.66
CA SER A 453 -10.45 13.93 14.79
C SER A 453 -11.78 13.24 15.12
N GLN A 454 -12.65 13.04 14.13
CA GLN A 454 -13.94 12.36 14.29
C GLN A 454 -13.77 10.91 14.76
N SER A 455 -12.87 10.16 14.12
CA SER A 455 -12.60 8.76 14.44
C SER A 455 -12.06 8.60 15.87
N ARG A 456 -11.14 9.49 16.29
CA ARG A 456 -10.57 9.49 17.64
C ARG A 456 -11.62 9.74 18.70
N LEU A 457 -12.46 10.77 18.52
CA LEU A 457 -13.50 11.13 19.48
C LEU A 457 -14.52 9.99 19.63
N LEU A 458 -14.99 9.45 18.49
CA LEU A 458 -15.95 8.35 18.49
C LEU A 458 -15.34 7.07 19.10
N LEU A 459 -14.14 6.67 18.69
CA LEU A 459 -13.49 5.48 19.22
C LEU A 459 -13.24 5.60 20.74
N ARG A 460 -12.78 6.76 21.21
CA ARG A 460 -12.60 7.01 22.65
C ARG A 460 -13.92 6.86 23.41
N ALA A 461 -15.00 7.47 22.92
CA ALA A 461 -16.32 7.36 23.55
C ALA A 461 -16.83 5.91 23.56
N MET A 462 -16.66 5.18 22.45
CA MET A 462 -17.03 3.77 22.34
C MET A 462 -16.27 2.87 23.31
N LEU A 463 -14.95 3.11 23.48
CA LEU A 463 -14.14 2.35 24.42
C LEU A 463 -14.55 2.62 25.88
N ILE A 464 -14.84 3.87 26.24
CA ILE A 464 -15.34 4.22 27.58
C ILE A 464 -16.71 3.59 27.85
N ALA A 465 -17.58 3.57 26.84
CA ALA A 465 -18.92 2.98 26.94
C ALA A 465 -18.93 1.44 26.85
N GLY A 466 -17.79 0.77 26.64
CA GLY A 466 -17.73 -0.68 26.49
C GLY A 466 -18.45 -1.20 25.23
N ALA A 467 -18.39 -0.44 24.12
CA ALA A 467 -19.07 -0.77 22.87
C ALA A 467 -18.64 -2.15 22.33
N LYS A 468 -19.58 -2.86 21.71
CA LYS A 468 -19.31 -4.18 21.15
C LYS A 468 -18.48 -4.05 19.87
N PHE A 469 -17.81 -5.14 19.49
CA PHE A 469 -16.99 -5.19 18.28
C PHE A 469 -17.74 -4.76 17.01
N LYS A 470 -19.01 -5.17 16.87
CA LYS A 470 -19.88 -4.79 15.73
C LYS A 470 -20.01 -3.27 15.58
N ASP A 471 -20.05 -2.55 16.69
CA ASP A 471 -20.21 -1.10 16.71
C ASP A 471 -18.87 -0.44 16.35
N ILE A 472 -17.76 -0.93 16.93
CA ILE A 472 -16.40 -0.42 16.68
C ILE A 472 -16.01 -0.49 15.19
N LYS A 473 -16.53 -1.46 14.43
CA LYS A 473 -16.35 -1.52 12.97
C LYS A 473 -16.73 -0.22 12.25
N THR A 474 -17.64 0.58 12.82
CA THR A 474 -18.04 1.88 12.28
C THR A 474 -16.86 2.85 12.14
N ILE A 475 -15.83 2.72 12.98
CA ILE A 475 -14.58 3.50 12.87
C ILE A 475 -13.80 3.17 11.58
N PHE A 476 -14.04 1.99 10.99
CA PHE A 476 -13.42 1.49 9.76
C PHE A 476 -14.44 1.43 8.62
N ARG A 477 -15.46 2.30 8.62
CA ARG A 477 -16.39 2.43 7.50
C ARG A 477 -16.28 3.82 6.88
N PRO A 478 -16.21 3.93 5.55
CA PRO A 478 -16.12 5.22 4.89
C PRO A 478 -17.41 6.02 5.07
N SER A 479 -17.30 7.34 5.00
CA SER A 479 -18.47 8.21 4.91
C SER A 479 -18.85 8.40 3.43
N PRO A 480 -20.10 8.07 3.02
CA PRO A 480 -20.53 8.23 1.63
C PRO A 480 -20.57 9.71 1.20
N LYS A 481 -20.69 10.64 2.17
CA LYS A 481 -20.74 12.09 1.92
C LYS A 481 -19.48 12.67 1.27
N ARG A 482 -18.39 11.92 1.24
CA ARG A 482 -17.09 12.35 0.69
C ARG A 482 -16.89 11.98 -0.77
N MET A 483 -17.82 11.19 -1.32
CA MET A 483 -17.77 10.67 -2.68
C MET A 483 -18.83 11.37 -3.50
N ASP A 484 -18.51 11.74 -4.74
CA ASP A 484 -19.50 12.25 -5.70
C ASP A 484 -20.18 11.10 -6.46
N VAL A 485 -19.44 10.01 -6.68
CA VAL A 485 -19.93 8.78 -7.31
C VAL A 485 -19.59 7.59 -6.42
N LEU A 486 -20.55 6.70 -6.22
CA LEU A 486 -20.37 5.42 -5.55
C LEU A 486 -20.57 4.27 -6.55
N ILE A 487 -19.52 3.48 -6.73
CA ILE A 487 -19.50 2.28 -7.57
C ILE A 487 -19.52 1.06 -6.66
N LYS A 488 -20.48 0.15 -6.88
CA LYS A 488 -20.56 -1.14 -6.19
C LYS A 488 -19.99 -2.24 -7.09
N LEU A 489 -19.21 -3.12 -6.49
CA LEU A 489 -18.53 -4.20 -7.20
C LEU A 489 -19.33 -5.50 -7.17
N LYS A 490 -19.18 -6.31 -8.22
CA LYS A 490 -19.74 -7.66 -8.30
C LYS A 490 -19.04 -8.59 -7.33
N ARG A 491 -19.79 -9.57 -6.81
CA ARG A 491 -19.30 -10.53 -5.81
C ARG A 491 -18.08 -11.31 -6.27
N LYS A 492 -17.99 -11.69 -7.55
CA LYS A 492 -16.87 -12.45 -8.11
C LYS A 492 -15.52 -11.73 -7.93
N VAL A 493 -15.50 -10.41 -8.07
CA VAL A 493 -14.30 -9.59 -7.85
C VAL A 493 -13.92 -9.57 -6.36
N LEU A 494 -14.92 -9.50 -5.48
CA LEU A 494 -14.74 -9.38 -4.04
C LEU A 494 -14.27 -10.67 -3.36
N GLN A 495 -14.52 -11.83 -3.96
CA GLN A 495 -14.21 -13.14 -3.37
C GLN A 495 -12.71 -13.32 -3.08
N VAL A 496 -11.83 -12.78 -3.94
CA VAL A 496 -10.36 -12.87 -3.83
C VAL A 496 -9.82 -12.33 -2.49
N ARG A 497 -10.43 -11.26 -1.96
CA ARG A 497 -10.05 -10.63 -0.69
C ARG A 497 -11.20 -10.60 0.33
N ALA A 498 -12.23 -11.43 0.16
CA ALA A 498 -13.44 -11.36 0.99
C ALA A 498 -13.15 -11.59 2.49
N ALA A 499 -12.11 -12.37 2.80
CA ALA A 499 -11.70 -12.64 4.18
C ALA A 499 -11.03 -11.43 4.87
N GLU A 500 -10.55 -10.44 4.11
CA GLU A 500 -9.94 -9.21 4.61
C GLU A 500 -10.97 -8.09 4.90
N ALA A 501 -12.20 -8.24 4.40
CA ALA A 501 -13.24 -7.22 4.44
C ALA A 501 -13.69 -6.89 5.88
N VAL A 502 -13.86 -5.59 6.17
CA VAL A 502 -14.42 -5.11 7.46
C VAL A 502 -15.82 -5.69 7.70
N ASP A 503 -16.66 -5.63 6.68
CA ASP A 503 -18.04 -6.13 6.69
C ASP A 503 -18.15 -7.38 5.84
N LEU A 504 -18.47 -8.49 6.50
CA LEU A 504 -18.66 -9.77 5.81
C LEU A 504 -20.08 -9.83 5.24
N ALA A 505 -20.20 -9.91 3.91
CA ALA A 505 -21.48 -10.26 3.30
C ALA A 505 -21.69 -11.78 3.40
N PRO A 506 -22.64 -12.29 4.22
CA PRO A 506 -22.87 -13.72 4.35
C PRO A 506 -23.12 -14.35 2.96
N LEU A 507 -22.39 -15.41 2.64
CA LEU A 507 -22.70 -16.26 1.48
C LEU A 507 -23.98 -17.04 1.82
N LYS A 508 -25.15 -16.62 1.33
CA LYS A 508 -26.33 -17.49 1.35
C LYS A 508 -25.99 -18.77 0.57
N GLY A 509 -26.10 -19.94 1.22
CA GLY A 509 -25.89 -21.26 0.59
C GLY A 509 -24.59 -22.00 0.95
N TYR A 510 -23.64 -21.39 1.66
CA TYR A 510 -22.33 -22.02 1.96
C TYR A 510 -22.25 -22.71 3.35
N HIS A 511 -23.36 -22.83 4.08
CA HIS A 511 -23.38 -23.26 5.48
C HIS A 511 -23.10 -24.75 5.74
N LYS A 512 -22.85 -25.59 4.73
CA LYS A 512 -22.76 -27.05 4.93
C LYS A 512 -21.35 -27.63 5.01
N CYS A 513 -20.35 -26.79 5.22
CA CYS A 513 -18.96 -27.20 5.10
C CYS A 513 -18.10 -26.53 6.18
N ILE A 514 -18.47 -26.71 7.46
CA ILE A 514 -17.74 -26.17 8.62
C ILE A 514 -17.51 -27.30 9.62
N SER A 515 -16.46 -28.06 9.38
CA SER A 515 -15.76 -28.89 10.36
C SER A 515 -14.53 -29.45 9.66
N VAL A 516 -13.42 -29.59 10.39
CA VAL A 516 -12.19 -30.34 10.05
C VAL A 516 -10.90 -29.55 9.76
N ALA A 517 -10.89 -28.24 9.45
CA ALA A 517 -9.63 -27.57 9.07
C ALA A 517 -8.92 -26.72 10.16
N ALA A 518 -9.57 -26.41 11.28
CA ALA A 518 -9.07 -25.40 12.23
C ALA A 518 -8.17 -25.92 13.37
N ASP A 519 -7.98 -27.24 13.50
CA ASP A 519 -7.31 -27.85 14.67
C ASP A 519 -5.85 -28.26 14.46
N LYS A 520 -5.22 -27.95 13.32
CA LYS A 520 -3.81 -28.32 13.05
C LYS A 520 -3.01 -27.22 12.33
N THR A 521 -3.09 -25.98 12.79
CA THR A 521 -2.32 -24.87 12.19
C THR A 521 -0.85 -24.83 12.60
N ASP A 522 -0.41 -25.69 13.54
CA ASP A 522 1.00 -25.78 13.98
C ASP A 522 1.78 -26.97 13.39
N ASP A 523 1.12 -27.87 12.65
CA ASP A 523 1.74 -29.05 12.03
C ASP A 523 1.89 -28.90 10.50
N PHE A 524 2.19 -27.69 10.00
CA PHE A 524 2.74 -27.60 8.65
C PHE A 524 4.18 -28.08 8.69
N GLU A 525 4.52 -29.02 7.80
CA GLU A 525 5.90 -29.45 7.55
C GLU A 525 6.79 -28.20 7.45
N LYS A 526 7.86 -28.17 8.25
CA LYS A 526 8.66 -26.96 8.49
C LYS A 526 9.17 -26.35 7.19
N ASP A 527 9.41 -27.21 6.20
CA ASP A 527 9.82 -26.87 4.84
C ASP A 527 8.88 -27.52 3.83
N LEU A 528 8.36 -26.73 2.89
CA LEU A 528 7.61 -27.28 1.75
C LEU A 528 8.61 -27.85 0.73
N PRO A 529 8.41 -29.08 0.22
CA PRO A 529 9.28 -29.66 -0.80
C PRO A 529 9.23 -28.82 -2.09
N HIS A 530 10.35 -28.80 -2.83
CA HIS A 530 10.42 -28.09 -4.10
C HIS A 530 9.39 -28.67 -5.09
N PRO A 531 8.45 -27.85 -5.61
CA PRO A 531 7.40 -28.34 -6.50
C PRO A 531 7.89 -28.61 -7.94
N GLY A 532 9.20 -28.47 -8.18
CA GLY A 532 9.82 -28.54 -9.49
C GLY A 532 9.81 -27.19 -10.20
N ALA A 533 10.82 -26.94 -11.04
CA ALA A 533 11.07 -25.63 -11.66
C ALA A 533 9.91 -25.09 -12.52
N ARG A 534 8.99 -25.94 -12.98
CA ARG A 534 7.84 -25.57 -13.81
C ARG A 534 6.62 -25.10 -13.01
N PHE A 535 6.63 -25.25 -11.70
CA PHE A 535 5.50 -24.84 -10.87
C PHE A 535 5.45 -23.32 -10.70
N TRP A 536 4.25 -22.74 -10.76
CA TRP A 536 4.02 -21.35 -10.36
C TRP A 536 2.69 -21.25 -9.61
N PRO A 537 2.56 -20.41 -8.57
CA PRO A 537 1.32 -20.33 -7.81
C PRO A 537 0.21 -19.65 -8.63
N ASP A 538 -0.95 -20.29 -8.76
CA ASP A 538 -2.12 -19.82 -9.53
C ASP A 538 -2.57 -18.38 -9.15
N GLY A 539 -2.42 -17.99 -7.88
CA GLY A 539 -2.79 -16.67 -7.38
C GLY A 539 -1.73 -15.58 -7.54
N TYR A 540 -0.61 -15.87 -8.23
CA TYR A 540 0.50 -14.93 -8.38
C TYR A 540 0.07 -13.64 -9.07
N CYS A 541 0.26 -12.52 -8.35
CA CYS A 541 -0.15 -11.18 -8.78
C CYS A 541 -1.61 -11.06 -9.27
N TYR A 542 -2.48 -12.00 -8.92
CA TYR A 542 -3.87 -12.00 -9.32
C TYR A 542 -4.72 -11.17 -8.35
N ASP A 543 -4.83 -9.87 -8.62
CA ASP A 543 -5.71 -8.96 -7.88
C ASP A 543 -6.62 -8.19 -8.86
N PRO A 544 -7.85 -8.68 -9.11
CA PRO A 544 -8.76 -8.06 -10.07
C PRO A 544 -9.19 -6.65 -9.64
N LEU A 545 -9.26 -6.37 -8.33
CA LEU A 545 -9.60 -5.04 -7.84
C LEU A 545 -8.45 -4.06 -8.09
N ALA A 546 -7.21 -4.47 -7.80
CA ALA A 546 -6.04 -3.63 -8.07
C ALA A 546 -5.93 -3.28 -9.57
N CYS A 547 -6.15 -4.27 -10.45
CA CYS A 547 -6.17 -4.05 -11.90
C CYS A 547 -7.25 -3.04 -12.32
N LEU A 548 -8.48 -3.19 -11.83
CA LEU A 548 -9.58 -2.27 -12.13
C LEU A 548 -9.28 -0.84 -11.64
N ILE A 549 -8.76 -0.68 -10.43
CA ILE A 549 -8.36 0.62 -9.89
C ILE A 549 -7.27 1.26 -10.75
N ARG A 550 -6.35 0.47 -11.30
CA ARG A 550 -5.31 0.98 -12.17
C ARG A 550 -5.88 1.52 -13.49
N LEU A 551 -6.81 0.80 -14.11
CA LEU A 551 -7.52 1.29 -15.29
C LEU A 551 -8.26 2.60 -14.99
N PHE A 552 -8.92 2.68 -13.83
CA PHE A 552 -9.54 3.93 -13.40
C PHE A 552 -8.53 5.06 -13.22
N LYS A 553 -7.35 4.81 -12.65
CA LYS A 553 -6.30 5.84 -12.51
C LYS A 553 -5.81 6.32 -13.88
N ILE A 554 -5.60 5.41 -14.83
CA ILE A 554 -5.15 5.74 -16.19
C ILE A 554 -6.18 6.60 -16.91
N HIS A 555 -7.46 6.20 -16.90
CA HIS A 555 -8.50 6.87 -17.70
C HIS A 555 -9.19 8.04 -17.00
N LEU A 556 -9.31 8.02 -15.66
CA LEU A 556 -10.06 9.01 -14.88
C LEU A 556 -9.21 9.79 -13.88
N GLY A 557 -7.93 9.46 -13.69
CA GLY A 557 -7.07 10.11 -12.70
C GLY A 557 -6.91 11.61 -12.90
N ARG A 558 -7.03 12.09 -14.15
CA ARG A 558 -7.02 13.52 -14.50
C ARG A 558 -8.26 14.29 -14.05
N TYR A 559 -9.34 13.61 -13.71
CA TYR A 559 -10.65 14.22 -13.42
C TYR A 559 -11.10 14.05 -11.97
N CYS A 560 -10.68 12.97 -11.34
CA CYS A 560 -11.14 12.60 -10.01
C CYS A 560 -10.10 11.82 -9.22
N ASP A 561 -10.19 11.98 -7.90
CA ASP A 561 -9.57 11.07 -6.97
C ASP A 561 -10.40 9.80 -6.86
N ILE A 562 -9.70 8.68 -6.79
CA ILE A 562 -10.29 7.35 -6.64
C ILE A 562 -10.09 6.90 -5.20
N LEU A 563 -11.18 6.60 -4.52
CA LEU A 563 -11.25 6.14 -3.14
C LEU A 563 -11.65 4.66 -3.13
N TRP A 564 -10.90 3.80 -2.45
CA TRP A 564 -11.26 2.38 -2.34
C TRP A 564 -10.62 1.74 -1.10
N ASP A 565 -11.18 0.63 -0.64
CA ASP A 565 -10.52 -0.21 0.35
C ASP A 565 -9.80 -1.38 -0.33
N ARG A 566 -8.45 -1.38 -0.27
CA ARG A 566 -7.59 -2.45 -0.81
C ARG A 566 -7.93 -3.82 -0.22
N HIS A 567 -8.44 -3.85 1.01
CA HIS A 567 -8.61 -5.05 1.79
C HIS A 567 -10.05 -5.57 1.77
N GLY A 568 -10.53 -5.94 0.58
CA GLY A 568 -11.87 -6.54 0.41
C GLY A 568 -13.03 -5.53 0.45
N GLY A 569 -12.77 -4.26 0.12
CA GLY A 569 -13.81 -3.25 -0.01
C GLY A 569 -14.84 -3.60 -1.09
N SER A 570 -16.13 -3.49 -0.77
CA SER A 570 -17.21 -3.75 -1.74
C SER A 570 -17.57 -2.56 -2.63
N TRP A 571 -16.77 -1.49 -2.57
CA TRP A 571 -17.10 -0.19 -3.14
C TRP A 571 -15.86 0.52 -3.68
N ILE A 572 -16.07 1.38 -4.68
CA ILE A 572 -15.13 2.37 -5.18
C ILE A 572 -15.85 3.72 -5.18
N GLY A 573 -15.24 4.73 -4.57
CA GLY A 573 -15.73 6.10 -4.59
C GLY A 573 -14.93 6.94 -5.59
N LEU A 574 -15.62 7.80 -6.34
CA LEU A 574 -14.95 8.83 -7.13
C LEU A 574 -15.27 10.19 -6.54
N LYS A 575 -14.25 11.06 -6.52
CA LYS A 575 -14.36 12.44 -6.06
C LYS A 575 -13.78 13.36 -7.12
N TRP A 576 -14.63 14.17 -7.75
CA TRP A 576 -14.21 15.09 -8.80
C TRP A 576 -13.25 16.15 -8.23
N HIS A 577 -12.24 16.52 -9.01
CA HIS A 577 -11.36 17.63 -8.67
C HIS A 577 -12.15 18.95 -8.62
N ALA A 578 -11.63 19.94 -7.88
CA ALA A 578 -12.30 21.22 -7.71
C ALA A 578 -12.51 21.94 -9.05
N SER A 579 -11.53 21.81 -9.96
CA SER A 579 -11.57 22.28 -11.36
C SER A 579 -12.80 21.77 -12.13
N MET A 580 -13.36 20.61 -11.76
CA MET A 580 -14.50 19.96 -12.42
C MET A 580 -15.85 20.30 -11.75
N LYS A 581 -15.86 20.76 -10.49
CA LYS A 581 -17.07 21.00 -9.68
C LYS A 581 -17.70 22.40 -9.84
N SER A 582 -17.02 23.35 -10.50
CA SER A 582 -17.52 24.72 -10.60
C SER A 582 -18.86 24.78 -11.35
N SER A 583 -19.93 24.99 -10.59
CA SER A 583 -21.33 24.91 -11.02
C SER A 583 -21.80 26.13 -11.84
N LYS A 584 -21.10 27.27 -11.76
CA LYS A 584 -21.53 28.51 -12.44
C LYS A 584 -21.08 28.61 -13.90
N ASN A 585 -20.08 27.82 -14.30
CA ASN A 585 -19.73 27.53 -15.67
C ASN A 585 -19.02 26.17 -15.58
N GLN A 586 -19.62 25.09 -16.10
CA GLN A 586 -18.82 23.91 -16.40
C GLN A 586 -17.58 24.41 -17.13
N THR A 587 -16.41 24.11 -16.57
CA THR A 587 -15.11 24.61 -17.02
C THR A 587 -15.02 24.39 -18.51
N THR A 588 -15.24 25.46 -19.25
CA THR A 588 -15.22 25.45 -20.70
C THR A 588 -13.77 25.59 -21.05
N THR A 589 -13.19 24.51 -21.53
CA THR A 589 -11.81 24.52 -21.98
C THR A 589 -11.81 24.86 -23.46
N LEU A 590 -10.86 25.69 -23.88
CA LEU A 590 -10.63 25.91 -25.30
C LEU A 590 -10.31 24.56 -25.96
N PHE A 591 -10.86 24.37 -27.16
CA PHE A 591 -10.58 23.20 -27.97
C PHE A 591 -9.09 23.06 -28.19
N SER A 592 -8.57 21.87 -27.91
CA SER A 592 -7.23 21.45 -28.26
C SER A 592 -7.24 19.94 -28.48
N SER A 593 -6.47 19.47 -29.46
CA SER A 593 -6.54 18.07 -29.91
C SER A 593 -6.16 17.07 -28.80
N ASP A 594 -5.26 17.46 -27.89
CA ASP A 594 -4.81 16.72 -26.70
C ASP A 594 -5.90 16.55 -25.64
N ARG A 595 -6.98 17.35 -25.69
CA ARG A 595 -8.08 17.32 -24.71
C ARG A 595 -9.27 16.46 -25.15
N LEU A 596 -9.22 15.87 -26.33
CA LEU A 596 -10.26 14.98 -26.85
C LEU A 596 -10.03 13.55 -26.35
N ASP A 597 -10.66 13.20 -25.24
CA ASP A 597 -10.51 11.89 -24.57
C ASP A 597 -11.81 11.06 -24.56
N GLY A 598 -12.83 11.50 -25.31
CA GLY A 598 -14.16 10.88 -25.34
C GLY A 598 -15.06 11.20 -24.14
N LEU A 599 -14.56 11.91 -23.13
CA LEU A 599 -15.34 12.38 -21.97
C LEU A 599 -15.72 13.87 -22.09
N VAL A 600 -15.31 14.52 -23.16
CA VAL A 600 -15.63 15.91 -23.52
C VAL A 600 -16.62 15.97 -24.68
N GLN A 601 -17.47 16.99 -24.68
CA GLN A 601 -18.39 17.34 -25.76
C GLN A 601 -18.26 18.82 -26.09
N HIS A 602 -18.49 19.19 -27.35
CA HIS A 602 -18.53 20.60 -27.73
C HIS A 602 -19.66 21.34 -27.01
N LYS A 603 -19.36 22.50 -26.44
CA LYS A 603 -20.38 23.42 -25.92
C LYS A 603 -20.78 24.35 -27.06
N GLN A 604 -22.00 24.19 -27.55
CA GLN A 604 -22.56 25.09 -28.55
C GLN A 604 -22.82 26.46 -27.91
N ASP A 605 -21.97 27.45 -28.21
CA ASP A 605 -22.10 28.83 -27.75
C ASP A 605 -22.14 29.74 -28.98
N THR A 606 -23.28 30.38 -29.23
CA THR A 606 -23.52 31.22 -30.42
C THR A 606 -22.77 32.56 -30.38
N SER A 607 -22.14 32.89 -29.25
CA SER A 607 -21.49 34.19 -29.01
C SER A 607 -19.96 34.16 -29.06
N GLN A 608 -19.34 32.97 -29.10
CA GLN A 608 -17.89 32.81 -29.04
C GLN A 608 -17.30 32.41 -30.40
N THR A 609 -16.20 33.06 -30.80
CA THR A 609 -15.47 32.78 -32.06
C THR A 609 -14.62 31.51 -32.01
N GLN A 610 -14.47 30.89 -30.83
CA GLN A 610 -13.62 29.72 -30.59
C GLN A 610 -14.44 28.52 -30.09
N MET A 611 -14.10 27.32 -30.54
CA MET A 611 -14.73 26.08 -30.08
C MET A 611 -14.34 25.79 -28.63
N CYS A 612 -15.35 25.53 -27.79
CA CYS A 612 -15.17 25.21 -26.38
C CYS A 612 -15.65 23.78 -26.08
N LEU A 613 -14.93 23.08 -25.20
CA LEU A 613 -15.24 21.74 -24.74
C LEU A 613 -15.85 21.78 -23.33
N LYS A 614 -16.72 20.82 -23.04
CA LYS A 614 -17.38 20.61 -21.75
C LYS A 614 -17.36 19.13 -21.39
N HIS A 615 -17.07 18.79 -20.14
CA HIS A 615 -17.07 17.40 -19.69
C HIS A 615 -18.49 16.80 -19.55
N ARG A 616 -18.65 15.54 -19.95
CA ARG A 616 -19.88 14.73 -19.85
C ARG A 616 -19.81 13.70 -18.71
N LEU A 617 -19.38 14.15 -17.52
CA LEU A 617 -19.12 13.26 -16.37
C LEU A 617 -20.35 12.42 -15.96
N LYS A 618 -21.56 12.97 -16.03
CA LYS A 618 -22.79 12.22 -15.73
C LYS A 618 -23.00 11.04 -16.70
N GLY A 619 -22.77 11.26 -18.00
CA GLY A 619 -22.87 10.20 -18.99
C GLY A 619 -21.79 9.13 -18.80
N ALA A 620 -20.58 9.54 -18.40
CA ALA A 620 -19.51 8.61 -18.07
C ALA A 620 -19.90 7.65 -16.93
N VAL A 621 -20.52 8.18 -15.87
CA VAL A 621 -21.01 7.37 -14.73
C VAL A 621 -22.08 6.37 -15.17
N GLU A 622 -22.99 6.76 -16.05
CA GLU A 622 -24.04 5.88 -16.59
C GLU A 622 -23.46 4.74 -17.46
N LEU A 623 -22.32 4.98 -18.12
CA LEU A 623 -21.64 4.00 -18.96
C LEU A 623 -20.66 3.07 -18.21
N MET A 624 -20.23 3.43 -16.99
CA MET A 624 -19.28 2.62 -16.21
C MET A 624 -19.67 1.14 -16.05
N PRO A 625 -20.93 0.77 -15.76
CA PRO A 625 -21.33 -0.64 -15.68
C PRO A 625 -21.15 -1.40 -17.01
N ASN A 626 -21.25 -0.71 -18.14
CA ASN A 626 -21.05 -1.29 -19.47
C ASN A 626 -19.56 -1.37 -19.85
N TRP A 627 -18.73 -0.47 -19.31
CA TRP A 627 -17.28 -0.49 -19.55
C TRP A 627 -16.61 -1.70 -18.90
N ALA A 628 -16.97 -2.02 -17.66
CA ALA A 628 -16.40 -3.16 -16.93
C ALA A 628 -17.51 -4.11 -16.43
N VAL A 629 -18.28 -4.69 -17.36
CA VAL A 629 -19.44 -5.57 -17.07
C VAL A 629 -19.06 -6.69 -16.11
N GLY A 630 -17.87 -7.28 -16.24
CA GLY A 630 -17.41 -8.35 -15.34
C GLY A 630 -17.22 -7.92 -13.88
N PHE A 631 -17.01 -6.62 -13.64
CA PHE A 631 -16.54 -6.11 -12.36
C PHE A 631 -17.57 -5.22 -11.66
N ILE A 632 -18.22 -4.32 -12.39
CA ILE A 632 -19.08 -3.28 -11.83
C ILE A 632 -20.53 -3.79 -11.76
N HIS A 633 -21.13 -3.69 -10.58
CA HIS A 633 -22.54 -4.01 -10.39
C HIS A 633 -23.44 -2.80 -10.65
N SER A 634 -23.06 -1.63 -10.12
CA SER A 634 -23.80 -0.38 -10.30
C SER A 634 -22.90 0.83 -10.03
N ALA A 635 -23.10 1.93 -10.74
CA ALA A 635 -22.49 3.23 -10.46
C ALA A 635 -23.58 4.27 -10.24
N GLN A 636 -23.49 5.06 -9.17
CA GLN A 636 -24.54 6.02 -8.77
C GLN A 636 -23.93 7.34 -8.32
N LEU A 637 -24.54 8.46 -8.71
CA LEU A 637 -24.22 9.77 -8.16
C LEU A 637 -24.74 9.84 -6.72
N VAL A 638 -23.88 10.29 -5.80
CA VAL A 638 -24.23 10.48 -4.40
C VAL A 638 -24.94 11.83 -4.26
N LYS A 639 -26.25 11.81 -4.01
CA LYS A 639 -27.02 13.04 -3.74
C LYS A 639 -26.73 13.55 -2.34
N SER A 640 -26.59 14.88 -2.20
CA SER A 640 -26.45 15.52 -0.89
C SER A 640 -27.67 15.20 -0.01
N GLY A 641 -27.48 14.40 1.03
CA GLY A 641 -28.53 14.03 2.00
C GLY A 641 -28.92 12.54 2.04
N GLU A 642 -28.53 11.71 1.08
CA GLU A 642 -28.86 10.27 1.10
C GLU A 642 -27.91 9.48 2.01
N GLN A 643 -28.46 8.78 3.01
CA GLN A 643 -27.71 7.79 3.80
C GLN A 643 -27.58 6.49 2.99
N PHE A 644 -26.44 6.28 2.35
CA PHE A 644 -26.11 4.97 1.79
C PHE A 644 -25.75 4.02 2.94
N VAL A 645 -26.64 3.04 3.19
CA VAL A 645 -26.33 1.96 4.12
C VAL A 645 -25.42 0.97 3.39
N PHE A 646 -24.14 0.96 3.76
CA PHE A 646 -23.21 -0.12 3.43
C PHE A 646 -23.69 -1.38 4.15
N ILE A 647 -24.61 -2.11 3.51
CA ILE A 647 -25.23 -3.37 3.94
C ILE A 647 -26.12 -3.23 5.19
N ARG A 648 -27.43 -3.04 4.96
CA ARG A 648 -28.47 -3.35 5.94
C ARG A 648 -28.68 -4.87 5.91
N THR A 649 -28.18 -5.59 6.90
CA THR A 649 -28.67 -6.95 7.15
C THR A 649 -30.11 -6.84 7.60
N GLU A 650 -31.00 -7.37 6.75
CA GLU A 650 -32.40 -7.73 6.94
C GLU A 650 -33.35 -6.70 7.58
N LYS A 651 -34.37 -6.36 6.78
CA LYS A 651 -35.66 -5.85 7.25
C LYS A 651 -36.20 -6.79 8.34
N SER A 652 -36.20 -6.36 9.59
CA SER A 652 -37.22 -6.81 10.52
C SER A 652 -38.55 -6.26 10.02
N LYS A 653 -39.48 -7.17 9.65
CA LYS A 653 -40.89 -6.83 9.45
C LYS A 653 -41.39 -6.23 10.77
N LEU A 654 -41.56 -4.91 10.82
CA LEU A 654 -42.59 -4.33 11.67
C LEU A 654 -43.88 -4.38 10.85
N GLU A 655 -44.76 -5.29 11.22
CA GLU A 655 -46.17 -5.23 10.82
C GLU A 655 -46.79 -4.00 11.49
N LEU A 656 -47.15 -3.00 10.67
CA LEU A 656 -48.13 -1.99 11.03
C LEU A 656 -49.11 -1.86 9.88
N GLY A 657 -50.41 -2.04 10.18
CA GLY A 657 -51.51 -1.61 9.31
C GLY A 657 -52.40 -2.75 8.82
N LYS A 658 -53.31 -3.22 9.70
CA LYS A 658 -54.58 -3.80 9.28
C LYS A 658 -55.27 -2.79 8.35
N ARG A 659 -55.45 -3.14 7.07
CA ARG A 659 -56.46 -2.54 6.20
C ARG A 659 -57.53 -3.60 5.95
N THR A 660 -58.69 -3.33 6.52
CA THR A 660 -59.96 -4.01 6.28
C THR A 660 -60.26 -4.04 4.78
N ARG A 661 -60.48 -5.25 4.24
CA ARG A 661 -61.12 -5.45 2.94
C ARG A 661 -62.62 -5.30 3.15
N VAL A 662 -63.24 -4.38 2.42
CA VAL A 662 -64.67 -4.37 2.16
C VAL A 662 -64.86 -5.25 0.93
N GLU A 663 -65.60 -6.35 1.10
CA GLU A 663 -66.10 -7.19 0.02
C GLU A 663 -67.29 -6.47 -0.64
N GLU A 664 -67.24 -6.29 -1.95
CA GLU A 664 -68.42 -5.98 -2.77
C GLU A 664 -68.70 -7.19 -3.65
N ASP A 665 -69.87 -7.77 -3.42
CA ASP A 665 -70.48 -8.88 -4.16
C ASP A 665 -70.86 -8.47 -5.59
N ILE A 666 -70.57 -9.33 -6.57
CA ILE A 666 -71.20 -9.31 -7.90
C ILE A 666 -71.65 -10.74 -8.23
N PRO A 667 -72.94 -10.96 -8.57
CA PRO A 667 -73.49 -12.30 -8.78
C PRO A 667 -73.22 -12.84 -10.20
N ALA A 668 -73.04 -14.15 -10.30
CA ALA A 668 -72.92 -14.88 -11.55
C ALA A 668 -74.31 -15.07 -12.22
N PRO A 669 -74.41 -15.07 -13.56
CA PRO A 669 -75.63 -15.45 -14.25
C PRO A 669 -75.67 -16.97 -14.49
N ALA A 670 -76.86 -17.55 -14.34
CA ALA A 670 -77.25 -18.91 -14.72
C ALA A 670 -78.44 -18.80 -15.70
N PRO A 671 -78.82 -19.87 -16.43
CA PRO A 671 -78.29 -21.23 -16.43
C PRO A 671 -77.49 -21.63 -17.69
#